data_AF-A0A2U7NXE9-F1
#
_entry.id   AF-A0A2U7NXE9-F1
#
_cell.length_a   1.000
_cell.length_b   1.000
_cell.length_c   1.000
_cell.angle_alpha   90.00
_cell.angle_beta   90.00
_cell.angle_gamma   90.00
#
_symmetry.space_group_name_H-M   'P 1'
#
loop_
_entity.id
_entity.type
_entity.pdbx_description
1 polymer ?
#
loop_
_entity_poly.entity_id
_entity_poly.type
_entity_poly.pdbx_seq_one_letter_code
_entity_poly.pdbx_strand_id
1 'polypeptide(L)'
;MINYIFKTFFLAIFSILCFCFYYSVFPGHYENLSTLPIFLIFVGIIFLVYKIFLNIEFRNKEEVSFTPAKLSGYFLLFLIGVCAYFFNFSEIKNVFLLFSKIIYFSIFPIILFFITTGFGKKLSSFLPGIKTFSKNTRFLLWLNLGFFSFLSILTIFCFFWFYNLFVVFGILGVFLIFSFKENIYLLKSFFTKKFYFNIKEGSGVKFFIGEILLIVAFFLFAVGLITIIRPFPVGWDDLGVYMNYPNILAANSGLTSFPEMYSWQIFTGIGFLFGEPAFAFFLNFYGYFLSFLTLNLIFSDIFKTKEKLFLPIPLLLSTLFLSLPMSIFHSIKDIKIEQGLFFITTFIIFFTYKYLEKIYKKEKISKIYIFIIGLFVGFCFSIKFTSLFLIIGIISILSFFRLGIFGLFGFLFLLFGFFSIGNLWQMMNIIINPDFKIIIFSIIFGLILLGIGFFKSGKFKRYFFEIILFLSGVFISLLPWFTKNIVEIYPNISVSGILKGDANFKPDLGKIYSLEQIKEKNNQKLETRKKDAVTINEDLKRYLGYESGILPYTNMAWNLTMQKNQGGKFTEISFVFFALIPLIFIFLPFFRNKYFYIIFIIFAFFELFLFIKTDLILDKNYDFGNIEKQEIEKVLKKNSFGNYFFPYEDLEKLKQKLKKENIPEENFVKIWEQNRNLSQSLKDFLASINLPLGYFVIFLIFIIPCLVLNYFIKNNEKTFIFRVNLVFATIYIFFWCISSFSIAWYGITMYFCLLLMIGFGSFYISKYSEKNKNIKFFGSLVLFLVFFSFLIFTSIPHSIENLKAKNYVEYKTWKKTFLADTFDLHNSYEKIFFELNVSDAKKQEFLEKNISENILKDEFFDGKKDISQIIDFLKIKAKNGDFEARSSLENIYRGILHPEKYFKNEEKIFRIGTFLKYYISDNNKRVFDDSLVFYFYDYILNEDTSKTWENMKNLGFKYLLVDIGTATIDDSESHFLTKRYEELLKNLKSEKLELIYTDSICLRFAKDLYKIEKNDENFSKIASIGFDSFDEKGKIIGRKKKLLDCSEEIEKFVKTDFDRKIFYYLKNYKGESAKNISEKLPKSTFAVYKIN
;
A
#
# COMPACT_ATOMS: atom_id res chain seq x y z
N MET A 1 41.66 -2.96 16.25
CA MET A 1 41.74 -3.67 14.96
C MET A 1 40.92 -4.95 14.97
N ILE A 2 41.33 -6.01 15.67
CA ILE A 2 40.67 -7.34 15.68
C ILE A 2 39.16 -7.26 15.94
N ASN A 3 38.75 -6.55 16.98
CA ASN A 3 37.32 -6.36 17.30
C ASN A 3 36.52 -5.79 16.11
N TYR A 4 37.05 -4.79 15.40
CA TYR A 4 36.34 -4.21 14.25
C TYR A 4 36.23 -5.19 13.08
N ILE A 5 37.28 -5.96 12.81
CA ILE A 5 37.28 -6.98 11.75
C ILE A 5 36.24 -8.05 12.08
N PHE A 6 36.23 -8.56 13.31
CA PHE A 6 35.24 -9.52 13.79
C PHE A 6 33.80 -9.01 13.59
N LYS A 7 33.53 -7.77 13.98
CA LYS A 7 32.21 -7.12 13.79
C LYS A 7 31.80 -7.02 12.31
N THR A 8 32.76 -6.71 11.44
CA THR A 8 32.53 -6.57 9.99
C THR A 8 32.28 -7.93 9.35
N PHE A 9 33.07 -8.94 9.73
CA PHE A 9 32.94 -10.31 9.27
C PHE A 9 31.61 -10.92 9.70
N PHE A 10 31.20 -10.69 10.95
CA PHE A 10 29.88 -11.09 11.44
C PHE A 10 28.75 -10.46 10.60
N LEU A 11 28.82 -9.15 10.33
CA LEU A 11 27.81 -8.47 9.50
C LEU A 11 27.73 -9.10 8.09
N ALA A 12 28.88 -9.42 7.49
CA ALA A 12 28.94 -10.07 6.18
C ALA A 12 28.28 -11.45 6.21
N ILE A 13 28.67 -12.33 7.15
CA ILE A 13 28.09 -13.68 7.29
C ILE A 13 26.59 -13.61 7.53
N PHE A 14 26.16 -12.81 8.49
CA PHE A 14 24.74 -12.68 8.83
C PHE A 14 23.93 -12.21 7.62
N SER A 15 24.43 -11.23 6.87
CA SER A 15 23.77 -10.72 5.67
C SER A 15 23.71 -11.77 4.55
N ILE A 16 24.78 -12.54 4.36
CA ILE A 16 24.83 -13.63 3.37
C ILE A 16 23.83 -14.73 3.75
N LEU A 17 23.75 -15.12 5.02
CA LEU A 17 22.77 -16.10 5.48
C LEU A 17 21.34 -15.63 5.22
N CYS A 18 21.01 -14.38 5.57
CA CYS A 18 19.70 -13.80 5.29
C CYS A 18 19.37 -13.78 3.79
N PHE A 19 20.35 -13.42 2.96
CA PHE A 19 20.24 -13.46 1.50
C PHE A 19 19.95 -14.88 0.99
N CYS A 20 20.75 -15.87 1.42
CA CYS A 20 20.57 -17.25 1.01
C CYS A 20 19.20 -17.81 1.45
N PHE A 21 18.77 -17.52 2.68
CA PHE A 21 17.46 -17.94 3.16
C PHE A 21 16.33 -17.31 2.34
N TYR A 22 16.40 -16.01 2.08
CA TYR A 22 15.39 -15.30 1.29
C TYR A 22 15.16 -15.96 -0.07
N TYR A 23 16.23 -16.19 -0.83
CA TYR A 23 16.13 -16.81 -2.15
C TYR A 23 15.89 -18.32 -2.12
N SER A 24 16.19 -19.01 -1.02
CA SER A 24 15.79 -20.41 -0.84
C SER A 24 14.28 -20.57 -0.63
N VAL A 25 13.64 -19.62 0.05
CA VAL A 25 12.19 -19.64 0.28
C VAL A 25 11.46 -19.12 -0.97
N PHE A 26 12.03 -18.16 -1.70
CA PHE A 26 11.45 -17.59 -2.93
C PHE A 26 12.38 -17.74 -4.15
N PRO A 27 12.55 -18.96 -4.68
CA PRO A 27 13.30 -19.15 -5.91
C PRO A 27 12.63 -18.44 -7.10
N GLY A 28 11.32 -18.19 -7.07
CA GLY A 28 10.60 -17.42 -8.09
C GLY A 28 10.92 -15.92 -8.12
N HIS A 29 11.52 -15.37 -7.05
CA HIS A 29 12.03 -13.99 -7.01
C HIS A 29 13.46 -13.87 -7.56
N TYR A 30 14.07 -14.96 -8.04
CA TYR A 30 15.16 -14.88 -9.02
C TYR A 30 14.56 -14.36 -10.34
N GLU A 31 14.18 -13.08 -10.36
CA GLU A 31 13.68 -12.44 -11.56
C GLU A 31 14.74 -12.58 -12.66
N ASN A 32 14.29 -12.93 -13.87
CA ASN A 32 15.13 -13.41 -14.95
C ASN A 32 16.34 -12.47 -15.20
N LEU A 33 17.50 -12.86 -14.66
CA LEU A 33 18.76 -12.10 -14.72
C LEU A 33 19.27 -11.93 -16.16
N SER A 34 18.69 -12.63 -17.13
CA SER A 34 19.06 -12.56 -18.55
C SER A 34 19.07 -11.14 -19.13
N THR A 35 18.28 -10.21 -18.58
CA THR A 35 18.27 -8.81 -19.05
C THR A 35 19.12 -7.85 -18.25
N LEU A 36 19.70 -8.29 -17.14
CA LEU A 36 20.62 -7.49 -16.35
C LEU A 36 21.90 -7.14 -17.14
N PRO A 37 22.54 -8.04 -17.92
CA PRO A 37 23.71 -7.68 -18.73
C PRO A 37 23.44 -6.58 -19.75
N ILE A 38 22.32 -6.67 -20.48
CA ILE A 38 21.91 -5.65 -21.47
C ILE A 38 21.69 -4.30 -20.78
N PHE A 39 21.04 -4.32 -19.61
CA PHE A 39 20.86 -3.13 -18.80
C PHE A 39 22.18 -2.54 -18.30
N LEU A 40 23.12 -3.36 -17.81
CA LEU A 40 24.43 -2.90 -17.33
C LEU A 40 25.26 -2.29 -18.47
N ILE A 41 25.19 -2.84 -19.68
CA ILE A 41 25.82 -2.26 -20.87
C ILE A 41 25.20 -0.88 -21.17
N PHE A 42 23.86 -0.80 -21.17
CA PHE A 42 23.14 0.43 -21.46
C PHE A 42 23.44 1.55 -20.44
N VAL A 43 23.36 1.23 -19.14
CA VAL A 43 23.74 2.15 -18.05
C VAL A 43 25.22 2.50 -18.13
N GLY A 44 26.08 1.54 -18.49
CA GLY A 44 27.50 1.75 -18.71
C GLY A 44 27.79 2.78 -19.80
N ILE A 45 27.05 2.76 -20.91
CA ILE A 45 27.15 3.75 -22.00
C ILE A 45 26.73 5.15 -21.52
N ILE A 46 25.57 5.26 -20.85
CA ILE A 46 25.12 6.57 -20.31
C ILE A 46 26.14 7.11 -19.30
N PHE A 47 26.67 6.23 -18.45
CA PHE A 47 27.68 6.59 -17.47
C PHE A 47 28.99 7.03 -18.13
N LEU A 48 29.43 6.37 -19.21
CA LEU A 48 30.60 6.76 -19.98
C LEU A 48 30.43 8.17 -20.56
N VAL A 49 29.28 8.47 -21.16
CA VAL A 49 28.96 9.80 -21.68
C VAL A 49 29.01 10.85 -20.57
N TYR A 50 28.36 10.60 -19.43
CA TYR A 50 28.42 11.46 -18.26
C TYR A 50 29.87 11.68 -17.77
N LYS A 51 30.69 10.63 -17.74
CA LYS A 51 32.11 10.72 -17.35
C LYS A 51 32.94 11.54 -18.33
N ILE A 52 32.70 11.41 -19.64
CA ILE A 52 33.36 12.24 -20.66
C ILE A 52 33.03 13.72 -20.41
N PHE A 53 31.76 14.07 -20.24
CA PHE A 53 31.35 15.45 -19.95
C PHE A 53 31.95 16.00 -18.66
N LEU A 54 31.95 15.21 -17.58
CA LEU A 54 32.61 15.60 -16.33
C LEU A 54 34.10 15.82 -16.50
N ASN A 55 34.79 14.95 -17.23
CA ASN A 55 36.21 15.05 -17.47
C ASN A 55 36.55 16.29 -18.30
N ILE A 56 35.71 16.65 -19.28
CA ILE A 56 35.85 17.88 -20.06
C ILE A 56 35.68 19.11 -19.15
N GLU A 57 34.66 19.15 -18.31
CA GLU A 57 34.34 20.33 -17.49
C GLU A 57 35.28 20.54 -16.29
N PHE A 58 35.80 19.44 -15.72
CA PHE A 58 36.59 19.44 -14.49
C PHE A 58 38.03 18.95 -14.69
N ARG A 59 38.53 18.94 -15.93
CA ARG A 59 39.93 18.60 -16.24
C ARG A 59 40.88 19.41 -15.34
N ASN A 60 41.76 18.73 -14.63
CA ASN A 60 42.75 19.29 -13.70
C ASN A 60 42.20 20.01 -12.45
N LYS A 61 40.90 19.93 -12.14
CA LYS A 61 40.32 20.47 -10.89
C LYS A 61 40.28 19.41 -9.80
N GLU A 62 40.60 19.81 -8.57
CA GLU A 62 40.55 18.93 -7.39
C GLU A 62 39.14 18.77 -6.81
N GLU A 63 38.21 19.63 -7.22
CA GLU A 63 36.81 19.63 -6.79
C GLU A 63 35.84 19.66 -7.98
N VAL A 64 34.80 18.83 -7.91
CA VAL A 64 33.64 18.84 -8.81
C VAL A 64 32.51 19.61 -8.16
N SER A 65 31.84 20.47 -8.92
CA SER A 65 30.70 21.23 -8.42
C SER A 65 29.43 20.98 -9.22
N PHE A 66 28.34 20.60 -8.56
CA PHE A 66 27.03 20.41 -9.18
C PHE A 66 26.05 21.48 -8.72
N THR A 67 25.17 21.92 -9.61
CA THR A 67 23.98 22.70 -9.25
C THR A 67 22.74 21.80 -9.36
N PRO A 68 21.65 22.08 -8.63
CA PRO A 68 20.39 21.36 -8.82
C PRO A 68 19.96 21.28 -10.29
N ALA A 69 20.06 22.40 -11.02
CA ALA A 69 19.76 22.45 -12.45
C ALA A 69 20.60 21.48 -13.29
N LYS A 70 21.92 21.38 -13.01
CA LYS A 70 22.79 20.41 -13.70
C LYS A 70 22.39 18.97 -13.40
N LEU A 71 22.08 18.65 -12.14
CA LEU A 71 21.61 17.31 -11.78
C LEU A 71 20.28 16.97 -12.47
N SER A 72 19.35 17.92 -12.54
CA SER A 72 18.12 17.76 -13.33
C SER A 72 18.42 17.58 -14.82
N GLY A 73 19.37 18.31 -15.39
CA GLY A 73 19.82 18.12 -16.77
C GLY A 73 20.38 16.72 -17.03
N TYR A 74 21.23 16.21 -16.15
CA TYR A 74 21.72 14.83 -16.23
C TYR A 74 20.59 13.80 -16.08
N PHE A 75 19.62 14.04 -15.21
CA PHE A 75 18.45 13.19 -15.10
C PHE A 75 17.62 13.19 -16.40
N LEU A 76 17.41 14.35 -17.03
CA LEU A 76 16.69 14.43 -18.31
C LEU A 76 17.42 13.71 -19.44
N LEU A 77 18.75 13.81 -19.50
CA LEU A 77 19.59 13.04 -20.44
C LEU A 77 19.51 11.53 -20.16
N PHE A 78 19.49 11.14 -18.89
CA PHE A 78 19.30 9.75 -18.49
C PHE A 78 17.90 9.25 -18.90
N LEU A 79 16.87 10.05 -18.65
CA LEU A 79 15.46 9.75 -18.95
C LEU A 79 15.22 9.53 -20.45
N ILE A 80 15.78 10.40 -21.32
CA ILE A 80 15.66 10.22 -22.77
C ILE A 80 16.36 8.93 -23.23
N GLY A 81 17.48 8.57 -22.58
CA GLY A 81 18.12 7.28 -22.77
C GLY A 81 17.17 6.13 -22.43
N VAL A 82 16.55 6.13 -21.25
CA VAL A 82 15.61 5.06 -20.86
C VAL A 82 14.40 4.99 -21.80
N CYS A 83 13.92 6.13 -22.32
CA CYS A 83 12.90 6.15 -23.36
C CYS A 83 13.39 5.49 -24.66
N ALA A 84 14.65 5.69 -25.04
CA ALA A 84 15.26 5.02 -26.21
C ALA A 84 15.39 3.51 -26.01
N TYR A 85 15.73 3.07 -24.79
CA TYR A 85 15.72 1.65 -24.42
C TYR A 85 14.32 1.04 -24.54
N PHE A 86 13.27 1.74 -24.10
CA PHE A 86 11.89 1.27 -24.20
C PHE A 86 11.44 1.00 -25.66
N PHE A 87 11.87 1.83 -26.61
CA PHE A 87 11.51 1.73 -28.03
C PHE A 87 12.58 1.07 -28.93
N ASN A 88 13.62 0.43 -28.36
CA ASN A 88 14.70 -0.26 -29.09
C ASN A 88 15.48 0.59 -30.12
N PHE A 89 15.74 1.88 -29.87
CA PHE A 89 16.51 2.82 -30.72
C PHE A 89 16.05 3.01 -32.19
N SER A 90 15.32 2.06 -32.79
CA SER A 90 14.87 2.09 -34.18
C SER A 90 13.69 3.04 -34.41
N GLU A 91 12.96 3.42 -33.35
CA GLU A 91 11.79 4.30 -33.42
C GLU A 91 12.04 5.67 -32.75
N ILE A 92 13.05 6.41 -33.24
CA ILE A 92 13.47 7.70 -32.67
C ILE A 92 12.30 8.68 -32.47
N LYS A 93 11.34 8.74 -33.41
CA LYS A 93 10.14 9.57 -33.28
C LYS A 93 9.34 9.25 -32.03
N ASN A 94 9.13 7.96 -31.74
CA ASN A 94 8.34 7.51 -30.57
C ASN A 94 9.08 7.80 -29.26
N VAL A 95 10.43 7.75 -29.26
CA VAL A 95 11.26 8.16 -28.13
C VAL A 95 11.01 9.61 -27.75
N PHE A 96 11.07 10.53 -28.72
CA PHE A 96 10.85 11.95 -28.48
C PHE A 96 9.40 12.26 -28.06
N LEU A 97 8.41 11.55 -28.62
CA LEU A 97 7.01 11.71 -28.24
C LEU A 97 6.76 11.29 -26.78
N LEU A 98 7.27 10.13 -26.36
CA LEU A 98 7.17 9.68 -24.97
C LEU A 98 7.89 10.64 -24.02
N PHE A 99 9.14 11.02 -24.34
CA PHE A 99 9.89 11.97 -23.52
C PHE A 99 9.13 13.30 -23.36
N SER A 100 8.61 13.84 -24.45
CA SER A 100 7.82 15.09 -24.43
C SER A 100 6.54 14.95 -23.61
N LYS A 101 5.86 13.79 -23.69
CA LYS A 101 4.68 13.51 -22.87
C LYS A 101 5.02 13.47 -21.36
N ILE A 102 6.17 12.91 -20.99
CA ILE A 102 6.66 12.93 -19.59
C ILE A 102 6.91 14.37 -19.10
N ILE A 103 7.56 15.20 -19.93
CA ILE A 103 7.81 16.61 -19.59
C ILE A 103 6.48 17.35 -19.40
N TYR A 104 5.54 17.18 -20.33
CA TYR A 104 4.22 17.80 -20.28
C TYR A 104 3.51 17.57 -18.93
N PHE A 105 3.41 16.32 -18.48
CA PHE A 105 2.78 16.01 -17.19
C PHE A 105 3.61 16.45 -15.97
N SER A 106 4.92 16.63 -16.11
CA SER A 106 5.82 17.04 -15.02
C SER A 106 5.82 18.55 -14.76
N ILE A 107 5.39 19.38 -15.72
CA ILE A 107 5.43 20.86 -15.60
C ILE A 107 4.64 21.34 -14.39
N PHE A 108 3.39 20.87 -14.22
CA PHE A 108 2.53 21.35 -13.15
C PHE A 108 3.05 21.03 -11.74
N PRO A 109 3.42 19.77 -11.40
CA PRO A 109 4.06 19.46 -10.11
C PRO A 109 5.32 20.30 -9.82
N ILE A 110 6.14 20.58 -10.83
CA ILE A 110 7.36 21.40 -10.68
C ILE A 110 7.00 22.86 -10.35
N ILE A 111 6.05 23.47 -11.08
CA ILE A 111 5.59 24.83 -10.82
C ILE A 111 5.00 24.93 -9.41
N LEU A 112 4.15 23.98 -9.06
CA LEU A 112 3.55 23.89 -7.73
C LEU A 112 4.61 23.87 -6.63
N PHE A 113 5.66 23.04 -6.79
CA PHE A 113 6.76 22.95 -5.83
C PHE A 113 7.46 24.28 -5.59
N PHE A 114 7.82 25.01 -6.66
CA PHE A 114 8.50 26.29 -6.52
C PHE A 114 7.61 27.31 -5.82
N ILE A 115 6.37 27.50 -6.29
CA ILE A 115 5.43 28.50 -5.76
C ILE A 115 5.13 28.23 -4.28
N THR A 116 4.75 26.99 -3.94
CA THR A 116 4.41 26.62 -2.56
C THR A 116 5.63 26.74 -1.65
N THR A 117 6.81 26.27 -2.06
CA THR A 117 8.04 26.43 -1.26
C THR A 117 8.44 27.89 -1.09
N GLY A 118 8.25 28.73 -2.10
CA GLY A 118 8.48 30.18 -2.04
C GLY A 118 7.57 30.84 -1.00
N PHE A 119 6.29 30.50 -1.02
CA PHE A 119 5.32 30.98 -0.04
C PHE A 119 5.64 30.48 1.38
N GLY A 120 6.00 29.20 1.54
CA GLY A 120 6.42 28.65 2.82
C GLY A 120 7.69 29.31 3.37
N LYS A 121 8.63 29.70 2.49
CA LYS A 121 9.79 30.51 2.88
C LYS A 121 9.36 31.87 3.42
N LYS A 122 8.44 32.56 2.73
CA LYS A 122 7.88 33.84 3.18
C LYS A 122 7.20 33.70 4.54
N LEU A 123 6.32 32.70 4.72
CA LEU A 123 5.67 32.42 6.00
C LEU A 123 6.66 32.15 7.12
N SER A 124 7.67 31.30 6.86
CA SER A 124 8.68 30.97 7.87
C SER A 124 9.52 32.15 8.32
N SER A 125 9.58 33.23 7.54
CA SER A 125 10.35 34.43 7.88
C SER A 125 9.78 35.17 9.10
N PHE A 126 8.48 34.98 9.38
CA PHE A 126 7.81 35.49 10.57
C PHE A 126 8.08 34.63 11.82
N LEU A 127 8.70 33.45 11.67
CA LEU A 127 8.94 32.56 12.80
C LEU A 127 10.20 32.98 13.60
N PRO A 128 10.07 33.15 14.92
CA PRO A 128 11.16 33.60 15.78
C PRO A 128 12.30 32.57 15.82
N GLY A 129 13.53 33.04 15.66
CA GLY A 129 14.72 32.20 15.76
C GLY A 129 14.91 31.21 14.60
N ILE A 130 14.17 31.34 13.49
CA ILE A 130 14.27 30.41 12.34
C ILE A 130 15.70 30.30 11.79
N LYS A 131 16.46 31.41 11.80
CA LYS A 131 17.86 31.48 11.35
C LYS A 131 18.81 30.56 12.15
N THR A 132 18.42 30.17 13.36
CA THR A 132 19.21 29.28 14.22
C THR A 132 19.15 27.80 13.81
N PHE A 133 18.21 27.44 12.93
CA PHE A 133 18.16 26.12 12.33
C PHE A 133 19.08 26.02 11.11
N SER A 134 19.50 24.80 10.79
CA SER A 134 20.35 24.55 9.63
C SER A 134 19.67 24.95 8.32
N LYS A 135 20.45 25.07 7.24
CA LYS A 135 19.90 25.38 5.91
C LYS A 135 18.94 24.28 5.43
N ASN A 136 19.22 23.02 5.73
CA ASN A 136 18.38 21.88 5.32
C ASN A 136 17.07 21.87 6.12
N THR A 137 17.13 22.03 7.45
CA THR A 137 15.92 22.10 8.29
C THR A 137 15.02 23.25 7.88
N ARG A 138 15.59 24.44 7.60
CA ARG A 138 14.82 25.58 7.12
C ARG A 138 14.15 25.29 5.77
N PHE A 139 14.88 24.73 4.81
CA PHE A 139 14.32 24.40 3.50
C PHE A 139 13.17 23.40 3.60
N LEU A 140 13.31 22.34 4.41
CA LEU A 140 12.24 21.36 4.62
C LEU A 140 11.03 21.98 5.32
N LEU A 141 11.24 22.93 6.24
CA LEU A 141 10.15 23.68 6.84
C LEU A 141 9.44 24.56 5.81
N TRP A 142 10.18 25.22 4.89
CA TRP A 142 9.57 26.01 3.80
C TRP A 142 8.69 25.14 2.91
N LEU A 143 9.20 23.98 2.50
CA LEU A 143 8.47 23.03 1.66
C LEU A 143 7.18 22.56 2.35
N ASN A 144 7.26 22.07 3.60
CA ASN A 144 6.10 21.53 4.31
C ASN A 144 5.09 22.62 4.70
N LEU A 145 5.53 23.79 5.16
CA LEU A 145 4.62 24.91 5.48
C LEU A 145 3.89 25.40 4.23
N GLY A 146 4.60 25.52 3.11
CA GLY A 146 4.03 25.95 1.84
C GLY A 146 2.98 24.99 1.31
N PHE A 147 3.33 23.70 1.28
CA PHE A 147 2.44 22.63 0.83
C PHE A 147 1.19 22.49 1.73
N PHE A 148 1.39 22.47 3.05
CA PHE A 148 0.28 22.47 4.01
C PHE A 148 -0.65 23.67 3.80
N SER A 149 -0.11 24.88 3.68
CA SER A 149 -0.92 26.09 3.51
C SER A 149 -1.74 26.06 2.22
N PHE A 150 -1.14 25.60 1.11
CA PHE A 150 -1.83 25.44 -0.16
C PHE A 150 -3.02 24.49 -0.03
N LEU A 151 -2.81 23.30 0.53
CA LEU A 151 -3.87 22.30 0.65
C LEU A 151 -4.91 22.69 1.69
N SER A 152 -4.55 23.30 2.81
CA SER A 152 -5.53 23.78 3.79
C SER A 152 -6.48 24.81 3.18
N ILE A 153 -5.99 25.75 2.37
CA ILE A 153 -6.84 26.74 1.69
C ILE A 153 -7.71 26.06 0.63
N LEU A 154 -7.13 25.16 -0.18
CA LEU A 154 -7.88 24.42 -1.20
C LEU A 154 -8.98 23.56 -0.59
N THR A 155 -8.74 22.94 0.57
CA THR A 155 -9.75 22.18 1.33
C THR A 155 -10.92 23.06 1.76
N ILE A 156 -10.66 24.29 2.18
CA ILE A 156 -11.72 25.25 2.54
C ILE A 156 -12.59 25.57 1.32
N PHE A 157 -12.00 25.85 0.15
CA PHE A 157 -12.78 26.08 -1.07
C PHE A 157 -13.57 24.83 -1.51
N CYS A 158 -12.95 23.66 -1.40
CA CYS A 158 -13.58 22.37 -1.73
C CYS A 158 -14.80 22.09 -0.84
N PHE A 159 -14.76 22.50 0.43
CA PHE A 159 -15.90 22.41 1.36
C PHE A 159 -17.11 23.24 0.89
N PHE A 160 -16.87 24.38 0.23
CA PHE A 160 -17.90 25.23 -0.35
C PHE A 160 -18.23 24.89 -1.81
N TRP A 161 -17.88 23.70 -2.30
CA TRP A 161 -18.14 23.26 -3.68
C TRP A 161 -17.47 24.14 -4.76
N PHE A 162 -16.33 24.76 -4.41
CA PHE A 162 -15.49 25.52 -5.34
C PHE A 162 -14.17 24.79 -5.61
N TYR A 163 -14.24 23.60 -6.22
CA TYR A 163 -13.07 22.83 -6.59
C TYR A 163 -12.90 22.76 -8.12
N ASN A 164 -12.11 23.68 -8.67
CA ASN A 164 -11.83 23.77 -10.11
C ASN A 164 -10.45 24.41 -10.37
N LEU A 165 -9.99 24.42 -11.64
CA LEU A 165 -8.68 24.96 -12.01
C LEU A 165 -8.54 26.45 -11.71
N PHE A 166 -9.62 27.25 -11.79
CA PHE A 166 -9.56 28.68 -11.47
C PHE A 166 -9.18 28.92 -10.01
N VAL A 167 -9.75 28.14 -9.08
CA VAL A 167 -9.40 28.23 -7.66
C VAL A 167 -7.96 27.77 -7.43
N VAL A 168 -7.54 26.65 -8.03
CA VAL A 168 -6.17 26.14 -7.91
C VAL A 168 -5.15 27.18 -8.38
N PHE A 169 -5.31 27.71 -9.59
CA PHE A 169 -4.40 28.74 -10.13
C PHE A 169 -4.55 30.08 -9.42
N GLY A 170 -5.74 30.42 -8.92
CA GLY A 170 -5.98 31.62 -8.11
C GLY A 170 -5.16 31.60 -6.81
N ILE A 171 -5.21 30.48 -6.06
CA ILE A 171 -4.40 30.31 -4.84
C ILE A 171 -2.91 30.40 -5.19
N LEU A 172 -2.46 29.72 -6.26
CA LEU A 172 -1.06 29.76 -6.69
C LEU A 172 -0.62 31.16 -7.14
N GLY A 173 -1.49 31.91 -7.81
CA GLY A 173 -1.25 33.29 -8.22
C GLY A 173 -1.07 34.20 -7.00
N VAL A 174 -1.96 34.10 -6.02
CA VAL A 174 -1.84 34.82 -4.73
C VAL A 174 -0.53 34.46 -4.04
N PHE A 175 -0.20 33.17 -3.94
CA PHE A 175 1.05 32.72 -3.32
C PHE A 175 2.27 33.28 -4.05
N LEU A 176 2.27 33.27 -5.39
CA LEU A 176 3.35 33.80 -6.21
C LEU A 176 3.52 35.31 -6.00
N ILE A 177 2.44 36.09 -5.97
CA ILE A 177 2.48 37.54 -5.74
C ILE A 177 3.08 37.85 -4.37
N PHE A 178 2.58 37.21 -3.31
CA PHE A 178 3.05 37.47 -1.93
C PHE A 178 4.48 36.99 -1.66
N SER A 179 4.98 36.03 -2.44
CA SER A 179 6.31 35.43 -2.28
C SER A 179 7.19 35.57 -3.52
N PHE A 180 6.96 36.57 -4.35
CA PHE A 180 7.65 36.76 -5.63
C PHE A 180 9.17 36.81 -5.48
N LYS A 181 9.66 37.56 -4.48
CA LYS A 181 11.10 37.67 -4.17
C LYS A 181 11.68 36.33 -3.73
N GLU A 182 10.95 35.58 -2.92
CA GLU A 182 11.34 34.26 -2.44
C GLU A 182 11.38 33.22 -3.57
N ASN A 183 10.41 33.26 -4.49
CA ASN A 183 10.36 32.41 -5.68
C ASN A 183 11.54 32.69 -6.63
N ILE A 184 11.82 33.95 -6.94
CA ILE A 184 13.01 34.33 -7.73
C ILE A 184 14.28 33.83 -7.05
N TYR A 185 14.39 33.98 -5.73
CA TYR A 185 15.54 33.45 -4.99
C TYR A 185 15.66 31.93 -5.13
N LEU A 186 14.56 31.18 -5.05
CA LEU A 186 14.57 29.72 -5.19
C LEU A 186 14.97 29.29 -6.60
N LEU A 187 14.40 29.93 -7.62
CA LEU A 187 14.77 29.72 -9.03
C LEU A 187 16.24 30.04 -9.25
N LYS A 188 16.73 31.21 -8.81
CA LYS A 188 18.15 31.55 -8.91
C LYS A 188 19.02 30.52 -8.17
N SER A 189 18.63 30.13 -6.96
CA SER A 189 19.36 29.11 -6.19
C SER A 189 19.37 27.74 -6.88
N PHE A 190 18.34 27.38 -7.64
CA PHE A 190 18.29 26.13 -8.41
C PHE A 190 19.38 26.11 -9.49
N PHE A 191 19.64 27.25 -10.14
CA PHE A 191 20.68 27.38 -11.16
C PHE A 191 22.07 27.69 -10.62
N THR A 192 22.20 28.45 -9.52
CA THR A 192 23.50 29.00 -9.09
C THR A 192 24.11 28.31 -7.86
N LYS A 193 23.33 27.63 -7.02
CA LYS A 193 23.86 27.05 -5.78
C LYS A 193 24.66 25.80 -6.09
N LYS A 194 25.97 25.84 -5.78
CA LYS A 194 26.91 24.74 -6.04
C LYS A 194 27.08 23.82 -4.82
N PHE A 195 27.13 22.52 -5.08
CA PHE A 195 27.55 21.47 -4.15
C PHE A 195 28.92 20.97 -4.57
N TYR A 196 29.92 21.06 -3.69
CA TYR A 196 31.30 20.72 -3.98
C TYR A 196 31.65 19.32 -3.48
N PHE A 197 32.37 18.57 -4.29
CA PHE A 197 32.87 17.23 -3.99
C PHE A 197 34.36 17.16 -4.31
N ASN A 198 35.19 16.85 -3.30
CA ASN A 198 36.63 16.71 -3.46
C ASN A 198 36.99 15.32 -4.00
N ILE A 199 37.84 15.22 -5.02
CA ILE A 199 38.20 13.98 -5.71
C ILE A 199 39.48 13.32 -5.15
N LYS A 200 40.42 14.10 -4.60
CA LYS A 200 41.73 13.60 -4.16
C LYS A 200 41.71 13.22 -2.67
N GLU A 201 42.10 11.97 -2.39
CA GLU A 201 42.23 11.30 -1.06
C GLU A 201 40.96 10.76 -0.38
N GLY A 202 40.71 9.44 -0.50
CA GLY A 202 39.68 8.70 0.27
C GLY A 202 38.23 9.08 -0.06
N SER A 203 38.01 10.25 -0.65
CA SER A 203 36.77 10.81 -1.15
C SER A 203 36.40 10.31 -2.55
N GLY A 204 37.38 9.86 -3.36
CA GLY A 204 37.12 9.32 -4.70
C GLY A 204 36.18 8.11 -4.69
N VAL A 205 36.33 7.19 -3.72
CA VAL A 205 35.42 6.05 -3.57
C VAL A 205 34.02 6.50 -3.14
N LYS A 206 33.94 7.44 -2.18
CA LYS A 206 32.66 8.03 -1.76
C LYS A 206 31.93 8.67 -2.95
N PHE A 207 32.68 9.38 -3.79
CA PHE A 207 32.16 10.01 -4.99
C PHE A 207 31.65 8.96 -5.99
N PHE A 208 32.46 7.95 -6.31
CA PHE A 208 32.09 6.86 -7.22
C PHE A 208 30.85 6.08 -6.74
N ILE A 209 30.81 5.68 -5.45
CA ILE A 209 29.63 5.06 -4.85
C ILE A 209 28.43 6.01 -4.91
N GLY A 210 28.64 7.31 -4.69
CA GLY A 210 27.61 8.32 -4.82
C GLY A 210 27.01 8.40 -6.22
N GLU A 211 27.84 8.29 -7.26
CA GLU A 211 27.39 8.26 -8.64
C GLU A 211 26.56 6.99 -8.94
N ILE A 212 27.01 5.81 -8.49
CA ILE A 212 26.24 4.56 -8.64
C ILE A 212 24.85 4.72 -8.01
N LEU A 213 24.78 5.22 -6.78
CA LEU A 213 23.52 5.39 -6.06
C LEU A 213 22.60 6.41 -6.73
N LEU A 214 23.16 7.48 -7.31
CA LEU A 214 22.41 8.49 -8.04
C LEU A 214 21.85 7.92 -9.34
N ILE A 215 22.64 7.11 -10.07
CA ILE A 215 22.21 6.43 -11.29
C ILE A 215 21.06 5.46 -10.99
N VAL A 216 21.16 4.70 -9.89
CA VAL A 216 20.07 3.82 -9.45
C VAL A 216 18.81 4.64 -9.14
N ALA A 217 18.94 5.77 -8.42
CA ALA A 217 17.80 6.64 -8.14
C ALA A 217 17.19 7.23 -9.44
N PHE A 218 18.02 7.70 -10.37
CA PHE A 218 17.59 8.20 -11.68
C PHE A 218 16.86 7.11 -12.47
N PHE A 219 17.36 5.88 -12.44
CA PHE A 219 16.70 4.75 -13.06
C PHE A 219 15.32 4.50 -12.48
N LEU A 220 15.19 4.38 -11.17
CA LEU A 220 13.89 4.16 -10.51
C LEU A 220 12.89 5.28 -10.82
N PHE A 221 13.33 6.54 -10.81
CA PHE A 221 12.46 7.66 -11.21
C PHE A 221 12.08 7.61 -12.70
N ALA A 222 13.02 7.32 -13.60
CA ALA A 222 12.75 7.24 -15.03
C ALA A 222 11.76 6.11 -15.36
N VAL A 223 11.96 4.92 -14.79
CA VAL A 223 11.01 3.80 -14.91
C VAL A 223 9.64 4.20 -14.39
N GLY A 224 9.58 4.84 -13.22
CA GLY A 224 8.34 5.31 -12.65
C GLY A 224 7.58 6.24 -13.57
N LEU A 225 8.23 7.31 -14.04
CA LEU A 225 7.63 8.28 -14.96
C LEU A 225 7.15 7.65 -16.27
N ILE A 226 7.91 6.71 -16.85
CA ILE A 226 7.49 6.00 -18.06
C ILE A 226 6.29 5.09 -17.80
N THR A 227 6.24 4.44 -16.64
CA THR A 227 5.22 3.42 -16.35
C THR A 227 3.89 4.03 -15.93
N ILE A 228 3.90 5.16 -15.21
CA ILE A 228 2.68 5.86 -14.80
C ILE A 228 2.00 6.62 -15.95
N ILE A 229 2.63 6.76 -17.12
CA ILE A 229 1.92 7.19 -18.34
C ILE A 229 1.04 6.04 -18.81
N ARG A 230 -0.16 5.99 -18.26
CA ARG A 230 -1.21 5.06 -18.63
C ARG A 230 -2.57 5.76 -18.64
N PRO A 231 -3.54 5.25 -19.41
CA PRO A 231 -4.83 5.90 -19.58
C PRO A 231 -5.77 5.76 -18.36
N PHE A 232 -5.54 4.78 -17.48
CA PHE A 232 -6.39 4.50 -16.33
C PHE A 232 -5.63 3.86 -15.15
N PRO A 233 -6.18 3.91 -13.91
CA PRO A 233 -5.59 3.23 -12.75
C PRO A 233 -5.73 1.71 -12.87
N VAL A 234 -4.79 0.94 -12.30
CA VAL A 234 -4.71 -0.54 -12.53
C VAL A 234 -4.52 -1.37 -11.26
N GLY A 235 -4.19 -0.73 -10.14
CA GLY A 235 -4.12 -1.35 -8.83
C GLY A 235 -5.51 -1.59 -8.21
N TRP A 236 -5.53 -2.28 -7.07
CA TRP A 236 -6.79 -2.50 -6.36
C TRP A 236 -7.24 -1.25 -5.60
N ASP A 237 -6.32 -0.66 -4.82
CA ASP A 237 -6.63 0.50 -4.02
C ASP A 237 -6.70 1.78 -4.87
N ASP A 238 -5.94 1.89 -5.96
CA ASP A 238 -6.06 3.02 -6.87
C ASP A 238 -7.47 3.10 -7.52
N LEU A 239 -8.01 1.99 -8.02
CA LEU A 239 -9.34 1.87 -8.61
C LEU A 239 -10.46 1.96 -7.57
N GLY A 240 -10.23 1.46 -6.35
CA GLY A 240 -11.24 1.48 -5.29
C GLY A 240 -11.37 2.82 -4.58
N VAL A 241 -10.23 3.47 -4.28
CA VAL A 241 -10.13 4.57 -3.32
C VAL A 241 -9.24 5.71 -3.84
N TYR A 242 -7.95 5.46 -4.09
CA TYR A 242 -6.94 6.51 -4.16
C TYR A 242 -6.89 7.29 -5.47
N MET A 243 -7.47 6.77 -6.55
CA MET A 243 -7.73 7.52 -7.79
C MET A 243 -9.23 7.72 -8.02
N ASN A 244 -10.06 6.82 -7.47
CA ASN A 244 -11.51 6.94 -7.53
C ASN A 244 -12.05 8.19 -6.81
N TYR A 245 -11.72 8.39 -5.53
CA TYR A 245 -12.22 9.54 -4.78
C TYR A 245 -11.73 10.89 -5.36
N PRO A 246 -10.46 11.04 -5.76
CA PRO A 246 -10.03 12.21 -6.53
C PRO A 246 -10.83 12.46 -7.81
N ASN A 247 -11.13 11.41 -8.58
CA ASN A 247 -11.92 11.51 -9.81
C ASN A 247 -13.36 12.00 -9.52
N ILE A 248 -14.02 11.41 -8.51
CA ILE A 248 -15.36 11.82 -8.05
C ILE A 248 -15.35 13.26 -7.54
N LEU A 249 -14.31 13.64 -6.79
CA LEU A 249 -14.16 14.99 -6.23
C LEU A 249 -14.01 16.03 -7.35
N ALA A 250 -13.19 15.74 -8.37
CA ALA A 250 -13.05 16.59 -9.55
C ALA A 250 -14.35 16.68 -10.36
N ALA A 251 -15.04 15.56 -10.58
CA ALA A 251 -16.30 15.53 -11.33
C ALA A 251 -17.44 16.29 -10.64
N ASN A 252 -17.47 16.32 -9.31
CA ASN A 252 -18.52 17.01 -8.53
C ASN A 252 -18.15 18.45 -8.12
N SER A 253 -16.93 18.92 -8.45
CA SER A 253 -16.43 20.24 -8.04
C SER A 253 -16.46 20.51 -6.52
N GLY A 254 -16.47 19.49 -5.66
CA GLY A 254 -16.59 19.67 -4.21
C GLY A 254 -16.43 18.40 -3.39
N LEU A 255 -16.44 18.58 -2.06
CA LEU A 255 -16.44 17.47 -1.11
C LEU A 255 -17.78 16.74 -1.14
N THR A 256 -17.75 15.48 -1.54
CA THR A 256 -18.88 14.56 -1.38
C THR A 256 -18.70 13.72 -0.11
N SER A 257 -19.73 12.97 0.27
CA SER A 257 -19.70 12.05 1.40
C SER A 257 -18.69 10.92 1.16
N PHE A 258 -17.48 11.10 1.67
CA PHE A 258 -16.42 10.08 1.69
C PHE A 258 -16.33 9.43 3.07
N PRO A 259 -16.20 8.09 3.14
CA PRO A 259 -16.12 7.34 4.41
C PRO A 259 -14.78 7.54 5.15
N GLU A 260 -13.84 8.24 4.53
CA GLU A 260 -12.45 8.30 4.94
C GLU A 260 -11.86 9.71 4.85
N MET A 261 -10.63 9.82 5.33
CA MET A 261 -9.77 11.01 5.27
C MET A 261 -9.38 11.33 3.82
N TYR A 262 -9.50 12.61 3.43
CA TYR A 262 -9.51 13.02 2.02
C TYR A 262 -8.44 14.05 1.63
N SER A 263 -7.57 14.49 2.55
CA SER A 263 -6.68 15.63 2.28
C SER A 263 -5.68 15.39 1.15
N TRP A 264 -5.15 14.17 1.00
CA TRP A 264 -4.28 13.84 -0.12
C TRP A 264 -5.06 13.60 -1.42
N GLN A 265 -6.31 13.16 -1.32
CA GLN A 265 -7.21 12.97 -2.44
C GLN A 265 -7.59 14.31 -3.07
N ILE A 266 -7.73 15.38 -2.28
CA ILE A 266 -7.85 16.77 -2.78
C ILE A 266 -6.63 17.16 -3.60
N PHE A 267 -5.43 16.76 -3.18
CA PHE A 267 -4.20 17.05 -3.92
C PHE A 267 -4.15 16.30 -5.25
N THR A 268 -4.39 14.99 -5.23
CA THR A 268 -4.42 14.15 -6.43
C THR A 268 -5.54 14.55 -7.39
N GLY A 269 -6.69 15.01 -6.87
CA GLY A 269 -7.85 15.44 -7.65
C GLY A 269 -7.56 16.59 -8.60
N ILE A 270 -6.52 17.39 -8.33
CA ILE A 270 -6.13 18.51 -9.19
C ILE A 270 -5.74 17.98 -10.55
N GLY A 271 -5.14 16.79 -10.60
CA GLY A 271 -4.80 16.12 -11.85
C GLY A 271 -6.02 15.76 -12.69
N PHE A 272 -7.11 15.31 -12.06
CA PHE A 272 -8.35 15.01 -12.76
C PHE A 272 -9.05 16.28 -13.29
N LEU A 273 -8.84 17.44 -12.68
CA LEU A 273 -9.33 18.72 -13.20
C LEU A 273 -8.70 19.09 -14.57
N PHE A 274 -7.51 18.55 -14.91
CA PHE A 274 -6.92 18.72 -16.23
C PHE A 274 -7.54 17.80 -17.30
N GLY A 275 -8.45 16.90 -16.92
CA GLY A 275 -9.20 16.05 -17.84
C GLY A 275 -8.49 14.79 -18.34
N GLU A 276 -7.29 14.47 -17.84
CA GLU A 276 -6.55 13.24 -18.17
C GLU A 276 -5.99 12.58 -16.90
N PRO A 277 -6.24 11.28 -16.65
CA PRO A 277 -5.82 10.60 -15.42
C PRO A 277 -4.31 10.64 -15.15
N ALA A 278 -3.48 10.72 -16.20
CA ALA A 278 -2.03 10.77 -16.05
C ALA A 278 -1.55 11.99 -15.23
N PHE A 279 -2.22 13.14 -15.28
CA PHE A 279 -1.87 14.28 -14.41
C PHE A 279 -2.00 13.93 -12.92
N ALA A 280 -3.05 13.17 -12.55
CA ALA A 280 -3.26 12.72 -11.18
C ALA A 280 -2.16 11.74 -10.75
N PHE A 281 -1.76 10.84 -11.65
CA PHE A 281 -0.67 9.89 -11.39
C PHE A 281 0.67 10.62 -11.17
N PHE A 282 0.98 11.65 -11.96
CA PHE A 282 2.21 12.44 -11.80
C PHE A 282 2.21 13.25 -10.49
N LEU A 283 1.07 13.82 -10.09
CA LEU A 283 0.95 14.51 -8.80
C LEU A 283 1.19 13.56 -7.63
N ASN A 284 0.61 12.36 -7.67
CA ASN A 284 0.80 11.39 -6.59
C ASN A 284 2.23 10.82 -6.59
N PHE A 285 2.80 10.51 -7.77
CA PHE A 285 4.20 10.11 -7.94
C PHE A 285 5.18 11.18 -7.41
N TYR A 286 4.79 12.46 -7.41
CA TYR A 286 5.60 13.52 -6.82
C TYR A 286 5.89 13.30 -5.33
N GLY A 287 5.00 12.63 -4.58
CA GLY A 287 5.24 12.24 -3.19
C GLY A 287 6.45 11.29 -3.02
N TYR A 288 6.70 10.43 -4.01
CA TYR A 288 7.86 9.53 -4.04
C TYR A 288 9.18 10.32 -4.23
N PHE A 289 9.18 11.32 -5.12
CA PHE A 289 10.31 12.25 -5.29
C PHE A 289 10.56 13.11 -4.04
N LEU A 290 9.50 13.63 -3.41
CA LEU A 290 9.62 14.45 -2.19
C LEU A 290 10.13 13.63 -1.00
N SER A 291 9.76 12.36 -0.89
CA SER A 291 10.31 11.42 0.09
C SER A 291 11.81 11.19 -0.13
N PHE A 292 12.19 10.93 -1.39
CA PHE A 292 13.49 11.19 -2.01
C PHE A 292 14.35 12.26 -1.33
N LEU A 293 13.97 13.48 -1.67
CA LEU A 293 14.63 14.72 -1.31
C LEU A 293 14.67 14.91 0.21
N THR A 294 13.58 14.59 0.90
CA THR A 294 13.44 14.80 2.34
C THR A 294 14.37 13.91 3.14
N LEU A 295 14.43 12.61 2.84
CA LEU A 295 15.40 11.70 3.47
C LEU A 295 16.83 12.17 3.25
N ASN A 296 17.18 12.53 2.01
CA ASN A 296 18.54 12.94 1.68
C ASN A 296 18.96 14.19 2.46
N LEU A 297 18.07 15.20 2.57
CA LEU A 297 18.34 16.44 3.30
C LEU A 297 18.40 16.23 4.82
N ILE A 298 17.53 15.38 5.37
CA ILE A 298 17.51 15.04 6.80
C ILE A 298 18.79 14.30 7.19
N PHE A 299 19.16 13.24 6.47
CA PHE A 299 20.37 12.49 6.78
C PHE A 299 21.63 13.32 6.56
N SER A 300 21.63 14.21 5.56
CA SER A 300 22.72 15.18 5.37
C SER A 300 22.86 16.15 6.55
N ASP A 301 21.76 16.47 7.24
CA ASP A 301 21.79 17.35 8.42
C ASP A 301 22.19 16.58 9.70
N ILE A 302 21.64 15.38 9.91
CA ILE A 302 21.94 14.53 11.07
C ILE A 302 23.39 14.06 11.06
N PHE A 303 23.88 13.55 9.92
CA PHE A 303 25.22 12.99 9.78
C PHE A 303 26.26 14.01 9.31
N LYS A 304 25.95 15.31 9.43
CA LYS A 304 26.89 16.38 9.10
C LYS A 304 28.11 16.29 10.00
N THR A 305 29.29 16.10 9.40
CA THR A 305 30.57 16.00 10.12
C THR A 305 31.69 16.70 9.36
N LYS A 306 32.72 17.14 10.09
CA LYS A 306 34.00 17.59 9.50
C LYS A 306 34.87 16.41 9.08
N GLU A 307 34.59 15.22 9.60
CA GLU A 307 35.39 14.01 9.35
C GLU A 307 35.11 13.45 7.95
N LYS A 308 36.17 12.98 7.26
CA LYS A 308 36.01 12.29 5.98
C LYS A 308 35.23 10.96 6.19
N LEU A 309 34.41 10.59 5.22
CA LEU A 309 33.65 9.32 5.20
C LEU A 309 33.97 8.57 3.90
N PHE A 310 33.92 7.25 3.93
CA PHE A 310 34.07 6.40 2.74
C PHE A 310 32.77 6.24 1.93
N LEU A 311 31.61 6.41 2.58
CA LEU A 311 30.29 6.20 1.99
C LEU A 311 29.47 7.50 2.00
N PRO A 312 28.64 7.74 0.96
CA PRO A 312 27.69 8.84 0.92
C PRO A 312 26.40 8.46 1.67
N ILE A 313 26.48 8.36 3.00
CA ILE A 313 25.40 7.86 3.88
C ILE A 313 24.01 8.44 3.55
N PRO A 314 23.82 9.76 3.36
CA PRO A 314 22.50 10.30 3.06
C PRO A 314 21.89 9.75 1.77
N LEU A 315 22.71 9.60 0.72
CA LEU A 315 22.27 9.08 -0.57
C LEU A 315 22.04 7.57 -0.51
N LEU A 316 22.89 6.83 0.21
CA LEU A 316 22.73 5.39 0.40
C LEU A 316 21.39 5.06 1.07
N LEU A 317 21.07 5.75 2.17
CA LEU A 317 19.83 5.51 2.92
C LEU A 317 18.58 5.97 2.16
N SER A 318 18.66 7.10 1.44
CA SER A 318 17.53 7.57 0.62
C SER A 318 17.26 6.66 -0.57
N THR A 319 18.31 6.19 -1.26
CA THR A 319 18.18 5.22 -2.36
C THR A 319 17.68 3.87 -1.87
N LEU A 320 18.07 3.43 -0.66
CA LEU A 320 17.55 2.20 -0.05
C LEU A 320 16.04 2.22 0.14
N PHE A 321 15.48 3.32 0.65
CA PHE A 321 14.02 3.45 0.77
C PHE A 321 13.32 3.46 -0.59
N LEU A 322 13.88 4.20 -1.55
CA LEU A 322 13.37 4.31 -2.92
C LEU A 322 13.28 2.93 -3.56
N SER A 323 14.29 2.09 -3.36
CA SER A 323 14.45 0.82 -4.06
C SER A 323 13.70 -0.36 -3.42
N LEU A 324 12.98 -0.16 -2.30
CA LEU A 324 12.14 -1.21 -1.72
C LEU A 324 11.04 -1.60 -2.73
N PRO A 325 10.81 -2.90 -3.01
CA PRO A 325 9.83 -3.29 -4.02
C PRO A 325 8.41 -2.80 -3.69
N MET A 326 8.01 -2.83 -2.42
CA MET A 326 6.76 -2.20 -1.95
C MET A 326 6.70 -0.69 -2.23
N SER A 327 7.82 0.03 -2.11
CA SER A 327 7.89 1.47 -2.40
C SER A 327 7.75 1.76 -3.91
N ILE A 328 8.37 0.92 -4.75
CA ILE A 328 8.22 0.94 -6.22
C ILE A 328 6.78 0.60 -6.63
N PHE A 329 6.19 -0.45 -6.03
CA PHE A 329 4.84 -0.88 -6.32
C PHE A 329 3.81 0.21 -6.01
N HIS A 330 3.91 0.83 -4.82
CA HIS A 330 3.01 1.90 -4.38
C HIS A 330 3.17 3.23 -5.12
N SER A 331 4.30 3.43 -5.80
CA SER A 331 4.51 4.63 -6.61
C SER A 331 4.10 4.45 -8.07
N ILE A 332 4.07 3.21 -8.58
CA ILE A 332 3.96 2.94 -10.02
C ILE A 332 2.74 2.08 -10.39
N LYS A 333 2.49 0.97 -9.67
CA LYS A 333 1.43 0.01 -10.01
C LYS A 333 0.13 0.37 -9.32
N ASP A 334 0.11 0.29 -8.01
CA ASP A 334 -1.05 0.63 -7.18
C ASP A 334 -0.77 1.94 -6.48
N ILE A 335 -1.10 3.05 -7.16
CA ILE A 335 -0.63 4.37 -6.77
C ILE A 335 -1.31 4.80 -5.48
N LYS A 336 -0.52 4.83 -4.43
CA LYS A 336 -0.94 4.87 -3.02
C LYS A 336 -0.51 6.18 -2.35
N ILE A 337 -1.25 6.64 -1.35
CA ILE A 337 -1.01 7.94 -0.68
C ILE A 337 0.18 7.92 0.28
N GLU A 338 0.72 6.73 0.56
CA GLU A 338 1.70 6.48 1.61
C GLU A 338 3.05 7.14 1.34
N GLN A 339 3.43 7.34 0.07
CA GLN A 339 4.64 8.09 -0.28
C GLN A 339 4.51 9.59 0.05
N GLY A 340 3.33 10.16 -0.19
CA GLY A 340 3.00 11.52 0.22
C GLY A 340 2.99 11.68 1.74
N LEU A 341 2.37 10.72 2.43
CA LEU A 341 2.33 10.69 3.89
C LEU A 341 3.75 10.56 4.47
N PHE A 342 4.58 9.66 3.94
CA PHE A 342 5.94 9.42 4.43
C PHE A 342 6.84 10.66 4.31
N PHE A 343 6.71 11.44 3.24
CA PHE A 343 7.38 12.73 3.07
C PHE A 343 7.14 13.65 4.27
N ILE A 344 5.87 13.82 4.67
CA ILE A 344 5.47 14.73 5.74
C ILE A 344 5.83 14.15 7.11
N THR A 345 5.49 12.89 7.39
CA THR A 345 5.73 12.27 8.70
C THR A 345 7.21 12.19 9.05
N THR A 346 8.06 11.92 8.06
CA THR A 346 9.52 11.91 8.22
C THR A 346 10.06 13.29 8.60
N PHE A 347 9.56 14.36 7.97
CA PHE A 347 9.92 15.72 8.36
C PHE A 347 9.43 16.07 9.78
N ILE A 348 8.19 15.73 10.13
CA ILE A 348 7.61 15.99 11.47
C ILE A 348 8.52 15.41 12.57
N ILE A 349 8.93 14.16 12.43
CA ILE A 349 9.75 13.50 13.45
C ILE A 349 11.14 14.14 13.51
N PHE A 350 11.77 14.34 12.36
CA PHE A 350 13.07 15.02 12.31
C PHE A 350 13.01 16.42 12.94
N PHE A 351 11.96 17.19 12.64
CA PHE A 351 11.79 18.54 13.18
C PHE A 351 11.53 18.52 14.68
N THR A 352 10.78 17.52 15.16
CA THR A 352 10.61 17.25 16.60
C THR A 352 11.96 16.94 17.26
N TYR A 353 12.80 16.11 16.65
CA TYR A 353 14.15 15.82 17.16
C TYR A 353 15.01 17.10 17.22
N LYS A 354 14.95 17.95 16.20
CA LYS A 354 15.69 19.23 16.18
C LYS A 354 15.18 20.24 17.21
N TYR A 355 13.87 20.28 17.45
CA TYR A 355 13.28 21.09 18.52
C TYR A 355 13.80 20.63 19.89
N LEU A 356 13.74 19.33 20.17
CA LEU A 356 14.19 18.77 21.44
C LEU A 356 15.71 18.84 21.63
N GLU A 357 16.48 18.69 20.54
CA GLU A 357 17.94 18.82 20.54
C GLU A 357 18.35 20.23 20.99
N LYS A 358 17.69 21.28 20.49
CA LYS A 358 17.95 22.66 20.93
C LYS A 358 17.65 22.85 22.41
N ILE A 359 16.55 22.30 22.91
CA ILE A 359 16.23 22.35 24.34
C ILE A 359 17.27 21.61 25.17
N TYR A 360 17.72 20.43 24.71
CA TYR A 360 18.76 19.65 25.38
C TYR A 360 20.07 20.44 25.48
N LYS A 361 20.44 21.17 24.43
CA LYS A 361 21.60 22.08 24.40
C LYS A 361 21.38 23.40 25.18
N LYS A 362 20.24 23.57 25.84
CA LYS A 362 19.83 24.79 26.56
C LYS A 362 19.77 26.03 25.67
N GLU A 363 19.56 25.85 24.37
CA GLU A 363 19.33 26.95 23.43
C GLU A 363 17.91 27.52 23.60
N LYS A 364 17.75 28.84 23.42
CA LYS A 364 16.44 29.47 23.38
C LYS A 364 15.71 29.05 22.11
N ILE A 365 14.51 28.49 22.26
CA ILE A 365 13.62 28.09 21.17
C ILE A 365 12.18 28.51 21.46
N SER A 366 11.48 29.01 20.44
CA SER A 366 10.08 29.40 20.57
C SER A 366 9.16 28.19 20.62
N LYS A 367 8.12 28.26 21.45
CA LYS A 367 7.13 27.20 21.59
C LYS A 367 6.18 27.10 20.39
N ILE A 368 6.15 28.10 19.50
CA ILE A 368 5.35 28.06 18.26
C ILE A 368 5.72 26.86 17.38
N TYR A 369 6.96 26.36 17.47
CA TYR A 369 7.38 25.19 16.71
C TYR A 369 6.65 23.92 17.14
N ILE A 370 6.27 23.77 18.42
CA ILE A 370 5.43 22.66 18.89
C ILE A 370 4.01 22.75 18.31
N PHE A 371 3.46 23.96 18.24
CA PHE A 371 2.18 24.19 17.59
C PHE A 371 2.22 23.83 16.09
N ILE A 372 3.29 24.23 15.38
CA ILE A 372 3.49 23.86 13.96
C ILE A 372 3.66 22.35 13.78
N ILE A 373 4.40 21.68 14.67
CA ILE A 373 4.48 20.21 14.69
C ILE A 373 3.08 19.61 14.84
N GLY A 374 2.26 20.16 15.75
CA GLY A 374 0.86 19.79 15.92
C GLY A 374 0.03 19.95 14.65
N LEU A 375 0.14 21.10 13.97
CA LEU A 375 -0.56 21.37 12.70
C LEU A 375 -0.23 20.29 11.65
N PHE A 376 1.06 20.00 11.45
CA PHE A 376 1.46 18.98 10.48
C PHE A 376 1.00 17.57 10.85
N VAL A 377 0.97 17.24 12.14
CA VAL A 377 0.46 15.94 12.60
C VAL A 377 -1.05 15.83 12.36
N GLY A 378 -1.81 16.88 12.66
CA GLY A 378 -3.24 16.95 12.32
C GLY A 378 -3.48 16.83 10.82
N PHE A 379 -2.60 17.43 10.00
CA PHE A 379 -2.66 17.28 8.56
C PHE A 379 -2.42 15.84 8.12
N CYS A 380 -1.40 15.15 8.66
CA CYS A 380 -1.19 13.71 8.41
C CYS A 380 -2.38 12.86 8.85
N PHE A 381 -3.02 13.20 9.97
CA PHE A 381 -4.25 12.54 10.40
C PHE A 381 -5.39 12.75 9.41
N SER A 382 -5.54 13.93 8.80
CA SER A 382 -6.52 14.16 7.73
C SER A 382 -6.19 13.48 6.38
N ILE A 383 -5.01 12.86 6.25
CA ILE A 383 -4.61 12.03 5.11
C ILE A 383 -4.93 10.56 5.41
N LYS A 384 -4.56 10.07 6.60
CA LYS A 384 -4.76 8.66 6.98
C LYS A 384 -4.85 8.46 8.50
N PHE A 385 -5.80 7.64 8.93
CA PHE A 385 -6.14 7.44 10.35
C PHE A 385 -5.00 6.79 11.13
N THR A 386 -4.19 5.96 10.46
CA THR A 386 -3.00 5.32 11.06
C THR A 386 -1.95 6.34 11.52
N SER A 387 -2.04 7.61 11.11
CA SER A 387 -1.25 8.71 11.70
C SER A 387 -1.55 8.94 13.18
N LEU A 388 -2.56 8.30 13.76
CA LEU A 388 -2.75 8.21 15.21
C LEU A 388 -1.49 7.71 15.93
N PHE A 389 -0.73 6.77 15.32
CA PHE A 389 0.52 6.29 15.89
C PHE A 389 1.57 7.40 16.01
N LEU A 390 1.54 8.38 15.10
CA LEU A 390 2.42 9.55 15.14
C LEU A 390 2.05 10.49 16.29
N ILE A 391 0.75 10.72 16.53
CA ILE A 391 0.25 11.49 17.67
C ILE A 391 0.73 10.84 18.98
N ILE A 392 0.46 9.54 19.14
CA ILE A 392 0.83 8.79 20.34
C ILE A 392 2.35 8.80 20.52
N GLY A 393 3.12 8.53 19.46
CA GLY A 393 4.58 8.51 19.51
C GLY A 393 5.20 9.86 19.89
N ILE A 394 4.70 10.99 19.36
CA ILE A 394 5.21 12.32 19.72
C ILE A 394 4.91 12.65 21.18
N ILE A 395 3.70 12.35 21.67
CA ILE A 395 3.37 12.56 23.08
C ILE A 395 4.25 11.68 23.97
N SER A 396 4.46 10.40 23.61
CA SER A 396 5.38 9.51 24.33
C SER A 396 6.80 10.07 24.41
N ILE A 397 7.35 10.63 23.31
CA ILE A 397 8.65 11.29 23.35
C ILE A 397 8.63 12.50 24.29
N LEU A 398 7.62 13.38 24.19
CA LEU A 398 7.55 14.60 25.00
C LEU A 398 7.48 14.25 26.50
N SER A 399 6.68 13.25 26.85
CA SER A 399 6.59 12.69 28.20
C SER A 399 7.94 12.14 28.68
N PHE A 400 8.59 11.32 27.87
CA PHE A 400 9.91 10.77 28.18
C PHE A 400 10.97 11.86 28.34
N PHE A 401 11.02 12.83 27.43
CA PHE A 401 12.02 13.89 27.41
C PHE A 401 11.88 14.83 28.61
N ARG A 402 10.65 15.17 29.01
CA ARG A 402 10.41 16.10 30.12
C ARG A 402 10.47 15.45 31.48
N LEU A 403 9.92 14.24 31.61
CA LEU A 403 9.61 13.60 32.90
C LEU A 403 10.35 12.27 33.10
N GLY A 404 11.14 11.83 32.11
CA GLY A 404 11.82 10.54 32.14
C GLY A 404 10.87 9.37 32.02
N ILE A 405 11.30 8.21 32.55
CA ILE A 405 10.57 6.96 32.38
C ILE A 405 9.19 6.95 33.05
N PHE A 406 9.07 7.64 34.20
CA PHE A 406 7.80 7.77 34.92
C PHE A 406 6.75 8.51 34.09
N GLY A 407 7.15 9.55 33.34
CA GLY A 407 6.22 10.24 32.47
C GLY A 407 5.81 9.43 31.25
N LEU A 408 6.74 8.65 30.66
CA LEU A 408 6.41 7.76 29.56
C LEU A 408 5.35 6.74 29.98
N PHE A 409 5.59 5.99 31.06
CA PHE A 409 4.60 5.02 31.55
C PHE A 409 3.32 5.69 32.04
N GLY A 410 3.43 6.83 32.74
CA GLY A 410 2.27 7.60 33.18
C GLY A 410 1.35 7.97 32.00
N PHE A 411 1.91 8.43 30.89
CA PHE A 411 1.16 8.66 29.65
C PHE A 411 0.56 7.38 29.06
N LEU A 412 1.33 6.28 28.96
CA LEU A 412 0.84 5.04 28.35
C LEU A 412 -0.32 4.40 29.16
N PHE A 413 -0.27 4.49 30.49
CA PHE A 413 -1.37 4.03 31.36
C PHE A 413 -2.63 4.91 31.21
N LEU A 414 -2.46 6.23 31.11
CA LEU A 414 -3.58 7.13 30.79
C LEU A 414 -4.18 6.83 29.42
N LEU A 415 -3.32 6.67 28.41
CA LEU A 415 -3.72 6.31 27.04
C LEU A 415 -4.55 5.03 27.07
N PHE A 416 -4.09 4.00 27.79
CA PHE A 416 -4.82 2.75 27.93
C PHE A 416 -6.21 2.95 28.54
N GLY A 417 -6.29 3.67 29.66
CA GLY A 417 -7.57 3.98 30.32
C GLY A 417 -8.54 4.73 29.41
N PHE A 418 -8.11 5.82 28.76
CA PHE A 418 -8.98 6.61 27.89
C PHE A 418 -9.38 5.89 26.60
N PHE A 419 -8.49 5.11 26.00
CA PHE A 419 -8.82 4.33 24.80
C PHE A 419 -9.83 3.23 25.10
N SER A 420 -9.74 2.61 26.27
CA SER A 420 -10.71 1.63 26.74
C SER A 420 -12.09 2.24 27.01
N ILE A 421 -12.15 3.44 27.62
CA ILE A 421 -13.42 4.17 27.81
C ILE A 421 -14.08 4.51 26.47
N GLY A 422 -13.30 4.99 25.50
CA GLY A 422 -13.81 5.41 24.20
C GLY A 422 -14.04 4.29 23.18
N ASN A 423 -13.81 3.02 23.55
CA ASN A 423 -13.76 1.86 22.65
C ASN A 423 -12.89 2.10 21.39
N LEU A 424 -11.81 2.87 21.54
CA LEU A 424 -10.92 3.24 20.43
C LEU A 424 -10.03 2.07 19.99
N TRP A 425 -9.84 1.07 20.86
CA TRP A 425 -9.12 -0.16 20.55
C TRP A 425 -9.74 -0.92 19.38
N GLN A 426 -11.07 -1.05 19.37
CA GLN A 426 -11.78 -1.75 18.30
C GLN A 426 -11.60 -1.03 16.95
N MET A 427 -11.51 0.31 16.95
CA MET A 427 -11.23 1.10 15.75
C MET A 427 -9.79 0.90 15.23
N MET A 428 -8.87 0.52 16.11
CA MET A 428 -7.51 0.11 15.78
C MET A 428 -7.40 -1.40 15.50
N ASN A 429 -8.52 -2.11 15.36
CA ASN A 429 -8.58 -3.57 15.21
C ASN A 429 -7.92 -4.35 16.36
N ILE A 430 -7.87 -3.77 17.56
CA ILE A 430 -7.34 -4.39 18.77
C ILE A 430 -8.52 -4.84 19.63
N ILE A 431 -8.56 -6.13 19.96
CA ILE A 431 -9.66 -6.73 20.73
C ILE A 431 -9.28 -6.70 22.21
N ILE A 432 -9.60 -5.61 22.90
CA ILE A 432 -9.40 -5.44 24.35
C ILE A 432 -10.69 -4.94 24.99
N ASN A 433 -11.27 -5.76 25.87
CA ASN A 433 -12.46 -5.41 26.67
C ASN A 433 -12.08 -5.50 28.16
N PRO A 434 -11.39 -4.50 28.72
CA PRO A 434 -10.93 -4.54 30.10
C PRO A 434 -12.08 -4.20 31.04
N ASP A 435 -12.11 -4.85 32.20
CA ASP A 435 -13.06 -4.52 33.26
C ASP A 435 -12.92 -3.07 33.71
N PHE A 436 -14.04 -2.47 34.12
CA PHE A 436 -14.09 -1.09 34.59
C PHE A 436 -13.07 -0.79 35.72
N LYS A 437 -12.79 -1.77 36.59
CA LYS A 437 -11.76 -1.66 37.63
C LYS A 437 -10.35 -1.48 37.06
N ILE A 438 -10.01 -2.19 35.98
CA ILE A 438 -8.71 -2.10 35.31
C ILE A 438 -8.56 -0.72 34.64
N ILE A 439 -9.65 -0.21 34.05
CA ILE A 439 -9.70 1.13 33.45
C ILE A 439 -9.39 2.20 34.51
N ILE A 440 -10.11 2.19 35.64
CA ILE A 440 -9.89 3.14 36.74
C ILE A 440 -8.47 3.01 37.30
N PHE A 441 -8.01 1.78 37.57
CA PHE A 441 -6.65 1.53 38.04
C PHE A 441 -5.61 2.13 37.09
N SER A 442 -5.75 1.91 35.79
CA SER A 442 -4.83 2.44 34.78
C SER A 442 -4.79 3.97 34.79
N ILE A 443 -5.94 4.63 34.93
CA ILE A 443 -6.01 6.09 35.00
C ILE A 443 -5.33 6.60 36.28
N ILE A 444 -5.70 6.07 37.44
CA ILE A 444 -5.13 6.49 38.74
C ILE A 444 -3.62 6.24 38.77
N PHE A 445 -3.18 5.04 38.38
CA PHE A 445 -1.77 4.68 38.34
C PHE A 445 -0.99 5.55 37.35
N GLY A 446 -1.58 5.85 36.19
CA GLY A 446 -1.01 6.79 35.22
C GLY A 446 -0.81 8.20 35.81
N LEU A 447 -1.79 8.72 36.54
CA LEU A 447 -1.69 10.01 37.23
C LEU A 447 -0.63 10.00 38.34
N ILE A 448 -0.53 8.92 39.12
CA ILE A 448 0.50 8.76 40.16
C ILE A 448 1.90 8.78 39.54
N LEU A 449 2.12 8.01 38.47
CA LEU A 449 3.41 7.97 37.77
C LEU A 449 3.77 9.33 37.15
N LEU A 450 2.80 10.03 36.56
CA LEU A 450 3.00 11.40 36.10
C LEU A 450 3.37 12.33 37.26
N GLY A 451 2.67 12.22 38.39
CA GLY A 451 2.98 12.92 39.64
C GLY A 451 4.43 12.71 40.06
N ILE A 452 4.89 11.46 40.15
CA ILE A 452 6.29 11.11 40.47
C ILE A 452 7.26 11.75 39.45
N GLY A 453 6.94 11.68 38.15
CA GLY A 453 7.71 12.34 37.10
C GLY A 453 7.77 13.86 37.27
N PHE A 454 6.69 14.49 37.74
CA PHE A 454 6.64 15.92 38.03
C PHE A 454 7.51 16.29 39.23
N PHE A 455 7.38 15.56 40.35
CA PHE A 455 8.18 15.78 41.55
C PHE A 455 9.68 15.67 41.25
N LYS A 456 10.09 14.67 40.47
CA LYS A 456 11.52 14.47 40.12
C LYS A 456 12.07 15.50 39.14
N SER A 457 11.26 16.02 38.23
CA SER A 457 11.76 16.87 37.14
C SER A 457 11.58 18.37 37.38
N GLY A 458 10.59 18.79 38.18
CA GLY A 458 10.19 20.19 38.35
C GLY A 458 9.62 20.84 37.07
N LYS A 459 9.32 20.07 36.02
CA LYS A 459 9.01 20.58 34.66
C LYS A 459 7.51 20.50 34.29
N PHE A 460 6.62 20.32 35.26
CA PHE A 460 5.17 20.13 35.04
C PHE A 460 4.54 21.18 34.11
N LYS A 461 4.62 22.47 34.49
CA LYS A 461 4.01 23.57 33.72
C LYS A 461 4.49 23.61 32.27
N ARG A 462 5.76 23.25 32.02
CA ARG A 462 6.34 23.23 30.67
C ARG A 462 5.81 22.07 29.85
N TYR A 463 5.79 20.86 30.43
CA TYR A 463 5.27 19.67 29.78
C TYR A 463 3.78 19.84 29.40
N PHE A 464 2.93 20.22 30.36
CA PHE A 464 1.50 20.37 30.12
C PHE A 464 1.20 21.41 29.04
N PHE A 465 1.89 22.55 29.08
CA PHE A 465 1.74 23.59 28.05
C PHE A 465 2.18 23.13 26.66
N GLU A 466 3.25 22.34 26.55
CA GLU A 466 3.68 21.77 25.26
C GLU A 466 2.66 20.77 24.71
N ILE A 467 2.06 19.94 25.57
CA ILE A 467 0.99 19.01 25.15
C ILE A 467 -0.25 19.77 24.66
N ILE A 468 -0.70 20.80 25.39
CA ILE A 468 -1.82 21.63 24.95
C ILE A 468 -1.52 22.31 23.61
N LEU A 469 -0.34 22.93 23.46
CA LEU A 469 0.03 23.57 22.20
C LEU A 469 0.06 22.57 21.05
N PHE A 470 0.65 21.39 21.26
CA PHE A 470 0.68 20.33 20.27
C PHE A 470 -0.73 19.91 19.86
N LEU A 471 -1.59 19.57 20.83
CA LEU A 471 -2.96 19.13 20.56
C LEU A 471 -3.82 20.24 19.95
N SER A 472 -3.61 21.50 20.31
CA SER A 472 -4.30 22.63 19.67
C SER A 472 -3.92 22.78 18.19
N GLY A 473 -2.65 22.55 17.85
CA GLY A 473 -2.22 22.50 16.45
C GLY A 473 -2.87 21.34 15.70
N VAL A 474 -2.91 20.14 16.30
CA VAL A 474 -3.59 18.96 15.72
C VAL A 474 -5.06 19.28 15.45
N PHE A 475 -5.76 19.82 16.46
CA PHE A 475 -7.18 20.14 16.36
C PHE A 475 -7.46 21.19 15.28
N ILE A 476 -6.69 22.28 15.23
CA ILE A 476 -6.88 23.35 14.23
C ILE A 476 -6.72 22.82 12.81
N SER A 477 -5.75 21.94 12.56
CA SER A 477 -5.60 21.34 11.23
C SER A 477 -6.77 20.42 10.85
N LEU A 478 -7.46 19.84 11.82
CA LEU A 478 -8.58 18.91 11.61
C LEU A 478 -9.94 19.61 11.53
N LEU A 479 -10.03 20.90 11.87
CA LEU A 479 -11.29 21.65 11.88
C LEU A 479 -12.12 21.46 10.60
N PRO A 480 -11.60 21.63 9.37
CA PRO A 480 -12.41 21.48 8.16
C PRO A 480 -13.03 20.08 8.03
N TRP A 481 -12.26 19.06 8.38
CA TRP A 481 -12.70 17.66 8.31
C TRP A 481 -13.73 17.33 9.39
N PHE A 482 -13.49 17.77 10.63
CA PHE A 482 -14.46 17.58 11.72
C PHE A 482 -15.77 18.29 11.44
N THR A 483 -15.73 19.55 10.99
CA THR A 483 -16.94 20.31 10.66
C THR A 483 -17.74 19.59 9.58
N LYS A 484 -17.10 19.13 8.51
CA LYS A 484 -17.75 18.37 7.44
C LYS A 484 -18.45 17.11 7.97
N ASN A 485 -17.75 16.28 8.75
CA ASN A 485 -18.32 15.04 9.26
C ASN A 485 -19.46 15.29 10.27
N ILE A 486 -19.34 16.32 11.11
CA ILE A 486 -20.41 16.70 12.05
C ILE A 486 -21.66 17.15 11.30
N VAL A 487 -21.49 17.96 10.24
CA VAL A 487 -22.61 18.42 9.40
C VAL A 487 -23.32 17.25 8.72
N GLU A 488 -22.57 16.24 8.24
CA GLU A 488 -23.15 15.07 7.59
C GLU A 488 -23.96 14.16 8.53
N ILE A 489 -23.49 13.96 9.76
CA ILE A 489 -24.14 13.01 10.70
C ILE A 489 -25.21 13.66 11.57
N TYR A 490 -25.36 14.98 11.54
CA TYR A 490 -26.31 15.70 12.39
C TYR A 490 -27.76 15.25 12.08
N PRO A 491 -28.60 14.95 13.10
CA PRO A 491 -28.38 15.11 14.55
C PRO A 491 -27.73 13.93 15.28
N ASN A 492 -27.48 12.81 14.61
CA ASN A 492 -27.01 11.54 15.20
C ASN A 492 -25.48 11.52 15.41
N ILE A 493 -24.98 12.38 16.30
CA ILE A 493 -23.55 12.50 16.60
C ILE A 493 -23.05 11.26 17.35
N SER A 494 -22.07 10.57 16.76
CA SER A 494 -21.35 9.45 17.39
C SER A 494 -19.85 9.56 17.11
N VAL A 495 -19.00 8.96 17.94
CA VAL A 495 -17.53 8.95 17.72
C VAL A 495 -17.19 8.34 16.36
N SER A 496 -17.84 7.24 16.00
CA SER A 496 -17.68 6.61 14.68
C SER A 496 -18.14 7.54 13.55
N GLY A 497 -19.28 8.22 13.70
CA GLY A 497 -19.77 9.19 12.74
C GLY A 497 -18.85 10.40 12.57
N ILE A 498 -18.27 10.93 13.64
CA ILE A 498 -17.29 12.03 13.56
C ILE A 498 -16.04 11.60 12.80
N LEU A 499 -15.62 10.35 12.94
CA LEU A 499 -14.40 9.82 12.31
C LEU A 499 -14.61 9.31 10.88
N LYS A 500 -15.82 8.89 10.50
CA LYS A 500 -16.11 8.29 9.19
C LYS A 500 -17.08 9.10 8.33
N GLY A 501 -17.75 10.11 8.89
CA GLY A 501 -18.86 10.79 8.24
C GLY A 501 -20.07 9.87 8.02
N ASP A 502 -21.00 10.34 7.19
CA ASP A 502 -22.12 9.52 6.69
C ASP A 502 -21.81 9.10 5.26
N ALA A 503 -21.15 7.95 5.08
CA ALA A 503 -20.78 7.50 3.75
C ALA A 503 -21.06 6.02 3.54
N ASN A 504 -21.49 5.77 2.30
CA ASN A 504 -22.07 4.56 1.72
C ASN A 504 -23.59 4.47 1.93
N PHE A 505 -24.29 4.25 0.82
CA PHE A 505 -25.67 3.78 0.82
C PHE A 505 -25.76 2.54 1.71
N LYS A 506 -26.59 2.59 2.77
CA LYS A 506 -26.90 1.42 3.60
C LYS A 506 -28.27 0.90 3.18
N PRO A 507 -28.40 -0.37 2.78
CA PRO A 507 -29.69 -0.90 2.42
C PRO A 507 -30.58 -0.95 3.66
N ASP A 508 -31.84 -0.56 3.50
CA ASP A 508 -32.81 -0.55 4.58
C ASP A 508 -33.43 -1.93 4.77
N LEU A 509 -32.93 -2.68 5.75
CA LEU A 509 -33.42 -4.01 6.11
C LEU A 509 -34.90 -4.00 6.53
N GLY A 510 -35.45 -2.86 6.98
CA GLY A 510 -36.87 -2.72 7.32
C GLY A 510 -37.80 -2.96 6.13
N LYS A 511 -37.29 -2.91 4.89
CA LYS A 511 -38.05 -3.22 3.67
C LYS A 511 -38.23 -4.71 3.42
N ILE A 512 -37.47 -5.56 4.10
CA ILE A 512 -37.51 -7.03 3.90
C ILE A 512 -37.76 -7.81 5.20
N TYR A 513 -37.54 -7.19 6.36
CA TYR A 513 -37.69 -7.83 7.67
C TYR A 513 -38.37 -6.91 8.68
N SER A 514 -39.05 -7.50 9.67
CA SER A 514 -39.49 -6.79 10.87
C SER A 514 -38.31 -6.44 11.79
N LEU A 515 -38.49 -5.49 12.72
CA LEU A 515 -37.45 -5.11 13.68
C LEU A 515 -36.97 -6.29 14.55
N GLU A 516 -37.85 -7.24 14.88
CA GLU A 516 -37.52 -8.43 15.65
C GLU A 516 -36.67 -9.41 14.83
N GLN A 517 -37.05 -9.67 13.57
CA GLN A 517 -36.27 -10.51 12.66
C GLN A 517 -34.88 -9.94 12.40
N ILE A 518 -34.75 -8.61 12.31
CA ILE A 518 -33.45 -7.94 12.18
C ILE A 518 -32.58 -8.19 13.42
N LYS A 519 -33.14 -8.09 14.63
CA LYS A 519 -32.42 -8.40 15.87
C LYS A 519 -31.97 -9.86 15.91
N GLU A 520 -32.84 -10.79 15.52
CA GLU A 520 -32.52 -12.22 15.47
C GLU A 520 -31.39 -12.51 14.49
N LYS A 521 -31.48 -12.01 13.24
CA LYS A 521 -30.41 -12.15 12.24
C LYS A 521 -29.09 -11.52 12.70
N ASN A 522 -29.14 -10.37 13.37
CA ASN A 522 -27.94 -9.74 13.94
C ASN A 522 -27.32 -10.60 15.05
N ASN A 523 -28.12 -11.25 15.89
CA ASN A 523 -27.63 -12.18 16.91
C ASN A 523 -27.03 -13.43 16.29
N GLN A 524 -27.70 -14.06 15.32
CA GLN A 524 -27.18 -15.21 14.58
C GLN A 524 -25.85 -14.89 13.90
N LYS A 525 -25.77 -13.73 13.24
CA LYS A 525 -24.53 -13.20 12.66
C LYS A 525 -23.41 -13.06 13.68
N LEU A 526 -23.69 -12.51 14.86
CA LEU A 526 -22.70 -12.38 15.93
C LEU A 526 -22.23 -13.75 16.42
N GLU A 527 -23.13 -14.72 16.57
CA GLU A 527 -22.79 -16.10 16.96
C GLU A 527 -21.96 -16.83 15.90
N THR A 528 -22.32 -16.74 14.62
CA THR A 528 -21.54 -17.30 13.50
C THR A 528 -20.12 -16.71 13.47
N ARG A 529 -20.00 -15.40 13.70
CA ARG A 529 -18.72 -14.68 13.75
C ARG A 529 -17.87 -15.01 15.00
N LYS A 530 -18.49 -15.42 16.11
CA LYS A 530 -17.77 -15.91 17.30
C LYS A 530 -17.21 -17.31 17.07
N LYS A 531 -17.97 -18.19 16.39
CA LYS A 531 -17.58 -19.58 16.12
C LYS A 531 -16.43 -19.67 15.13
N ASP A 532 -16.33 -18.72 14.21
CA ASP A 532 -15.22 -18.62 13.27
C ASP A 532 -14.46 -17.30 13.47
N ALA A 533 -13.53 -17.29 14.43
CA ALA A 533 -12.69 -16.14 14.78
C ALA A 533 -11.80 -15.64 13.61
N VAL A 534 -11.83 -16.33 12.45
CA VAL A 534 -11.19 -15.91 11.20
C VAL A 534 -12.07 -14.90 10.43
N THR A 535 -13.40 -14.94 10.59
CA THR A 535 -14.36 -14.28 9.68
C THR A 535 -14.54 -12.76 9.86
N ILE A 536 -14.24 -12.17 11.02
CA ILE A 536 -14.48 -10.73 11.23
C ILE A 536 -13.49 -9.86 10.43
N ASN A 537 -12.26 -10.36 10.22
CA ASN A 537 -11.16 -9.66 9.55
C ASN A 537 -10.36 -10.61 8.64
N GLU A 538 -11.07 -11.51 7.94
CA GLU A 538 -10.48 -12.56 7.08
C GLU A 538 -9.44 -11.99 6.10
N ASP A 539 -9.76 -10.86 5.46
CA ASP A 539 -8.88 -10.15 4.51
C ASP A 539 -7.62 -9.54 5.17
N LEU A 540 -7.68 -9.13 6.44
CA LEU A 540 -6.53 -8.58 7.16
C LEU A 540 -5.70 -9.69 7.80
N LYS A 541 -6.34 -10.78 8.25
CA LYS A 541 -5.69 -11.87 8.97
C LYS A 541 -4.69 -12.63 8.09
N ARG A 542 -4.94 -12.74 6.78
CA ARG A 542 -3.96 -13.31 5.82
C ARG A 542 -2.62 -12.59 5.79
N TYR A 543 -2.55 -11.30 6.14
CA TYR A 543 -1.27 -10.58 6.22
C TYR A 543 -0.52 -10.91 7.52
N LEU A 544 -1.24 -11.00 8.64
CA LEU A 544 -0.66 -11.29 9.95
C LEU A 544 -0.18 -12.76 10.06
N GLY A 545 -0.97 -13.68 9.51
CA GLY A 545 -0.79 -15.11 9.64
C GLY A 545 -1.89 -15.76 10.47
N TYR A 546 -2.08 -17.06 10.25
CA TYR A 546 -3.13 -17.84 10.91
C TYR A 546 -2.62 -18.56 12.18
N GLU A 547 -1.39 -18.31 12.64
CA GLU A 547 -0.83 -18.93 13.86
C GLU A 547 -1.62 -18.55 15.13
N SER A 548 -1.54 -19.40 16.16
CA SER A 548 -2.28 -19.21 17.42
C SER A 548 -1.60 -18.20 18.37
N GLY A 549 -2.35 -17.64 19.33
CA GLY A 549 -1.81 -16.82 20.42
C GLY A 549 -1.05 -15.56 19.96
N ILE A 550 0.14 -15.33 20.53
CA ILE A 550 1.01 -14.20 20.14
C ILE A 550 2.02 -14.55 19.04
N LEU A 551 2.07 -15.82 18.61
CA LEU A 551 3.04 -16.30 17.63
C LEU A 551 3.02 -15.52 16.29
N PRO A 552 1.87 -15.09 15.73
CA PRO A 552 1.86 -14.27 14.53
C PRO A 552 2.63 -12.94 14.69
N TYR A 553 2.56 -12.31 15.86
CA TYR A 553 3.20 -11.02 16.13
C TYR A 553 4.70 -11.16 16.35
N THR A 554 5.16 -12.27 16.93
CA THR A 554 6.59 -12.55 17.08
C THR A 554 7.23 -12.96 15.75
N ASN A 555 6.48 -13.68 14.90
CA ASN A 555 6.93 -14.05 13.55
C ASN A 555 6.80 -12.91 12.54
N MET A 556 6.14 -11.80 12.90
CA MET A 556 5.81 -10.70 11.99
C MET A 556 6.99 -10.20 11.15
N ALA A 557 8.14 -9.92 11.78
CA ALA A 557 9.31 -9.40 11.07
C ALA A 557 9.84 -10.41 10.04
N TRP A 558 9.85 -11.70 10.39
CA TRP A 558 10.22 -12.78 9.49
C TRP A 558 9.19 -12.97 8.38
N ASN A 559 7.91 -13.07 8.72
CA ASN A 559 6.82 -13.27 7.78
C ASN A 559 6.72 -12.13 6.75
N LEU A 560 7.02 -10.89 7.15
CA LEU A 560 7.11 -9.75 6.24
C LEU A 560 8.34 -9.80 5.34
N THR A 561 9.50 -10.15 5.92
CA THR A 561 10.75 -10.26 5.18
C THR A 561 10.67 -11.38 4.15
N MET A 562 10.11 -12.52 4.54
CA MET A 562 10.00 -13.74 3.75
C MET A 562 8.60 -13.91 3.14
N GLN A 563 7.75 -12.88 3.05
CA GLN A 563 6.40 -12.98 2.46
C GLN A 563 5.60 -14.26 2.75
N LYS A 564 5.72 -14.83 3.95
CA LYS A 564 5.27 -16.21 4.23
C LYS A 564 3.75 -16.35 4.10
N ASN A 565 3.03 -15.30 4.50
CA ASN A 565 1.58 -15.33 4.58
C ASN A 565 0.90 -14.73 3.33
N GLN A 566 1.48 -13.67 2.74
CA GLN A 566 0.94 -13.01 1.55
C GLN A 566 2.05 -12.77 0.53
N GLY A 567 2.05 -13.58 -0.53
CA GLY A 567 2.95 -13.40 -1.67
C GLY A 567 2.53 -12.22 -2.55
N GLY A 568 3.48 -11.36 -2.92
CA GLY A 568 3.22 -10.27 -3.85
C GLY A 568 4.17 -9.08 -3.68
N LYS A 569 4.54 -8.45 -4.79
CA LYS A 569 5.48 -7.32 -4.84
C LYS A 569 5.07 -6.10 -3.99
N PHE A 570 3.81 -6.02 -3.57
CA PHE A 570 3.24 -4.91 -2.80
C PHE A 570 3.46 -5.00 -1.28
N THR A 571 3.69 -6.21 -0.75
CA THR A 571 4.04 -6.44 0.67
C THR A 571 5.55 -6.59 0.90
N GLU A 572 6.35 -6.60 -0.16
CA GLU A 572 7.78 -6.97 -0.11
C GLU A 572 8.65 -5.86 0.48
N ILE A 573 9.25 -6.15 1.63
CA ILE A 573 10.26 -5.29 2.27
C ILE A 573 11.70 -5.80 2.08
N SER A 574 11.86 -6.97 1.44
CA SER A 574 13.11 -7.67 1.15
C SER A 574 13.95 -8.05 2.38
N PHE A 575 15.00 -8.85 2.18
CA PHE A 575 15.93 -9.29 3.22
C PHE A 575 16.77 -8.15 3.83
N VAL A 576 16.85 -7.00 3.16
CA VAL A 576 17.82 -5.94 3.46
C VAL A 576 17.66 -5.34 4.85
N PHE A 577 16.43 -5.13 5.33
CA PHE A 577 16.23 -4.62 6.69
C PHE A 577 16.71 -5.64 7.73
N PHE A 578 16.32 -6.90 7.57
CA PHE A 578 16.72 -7.98 8.47
C PHE A 578 18.25 -8.16 8.48
N ALA A 579 18.88 -8.19 7.30
CA ALA A 579 20.34 -8.27 7.14
C ALA A 579 21.10 -7.11 7.79
N LEU A 580 20.50 -5.91 7.86
CA LEU A 580 21.11 -4.72 8.44
C LEU A 580 20.76 -4.49 9.91
N ILE A 581 19.87 -5.27 10.54
CA ILE A 581 19.57 -5.16 11.98
C ILE A 581 20.86 -5.20 12.83
N PRO A 582 21.82 -6.12 12.59
CA PRO A 582 23.00 -6.16 13.45
C PRO A 582 23.92 -4.94 13.29
N LEU A 583 23.90 -4.26 12.13
CA LEU A 583 24.64 -3.01 11.93
C LEU A 583 24.25 -1.96 12.97
N ILE A 584 22.96 -1.93 13.34
CA ILE A 584 22.41 -1.00 14.32
C ILE A 584 23.15 -1.16 15.64
N PHE A 585 23.32 -2.36 16.19
CA PHE A 585 23.84 -2.51 17.56
C PHE A 585 25.34 -2.80 17.63
N ILE A 586 25.92 -3.40 16.60
CA ILE A 586 27.32 -3.83 16.64
C ILE A 586 28.29 -2.67 16.46
N PHE A 587 27.91 -1.68 15.64
CA PHE A 587 28.75 -0.53 15.32
C PHE A 587 28.44 0.75 16.10
N LEU A 588 27.50 0.72 17.05
CA LEU A 588 27.27 1.84 17.99
C LEU A 588 28.40 1.94 19.02
N PRO A 589 29.21 3.01 19.05
CA PRO A 589 30.27 3.20 20.03
C PRO A 589 29.75 3.79 21.35
N PHE A 590 28.42 3.87 21.50
CA PHE A 590 27.76 4.63 22.56
C PHE A 590 27.46 3.82 23.80
N PHE A 591 27.69 2.51 23.76
CA PHE A 591 27.49 1.68 24.95
C PHE A 591 28.50 2.03 26.04
N ARG A 592 28.02 2.07 27.28
CA ARG A 592 28.88 2.20 28.47
C ARG A 592 29.89 1.04 28.54
N ASN A 593 29.44 -0.17 28.26
CA ASN A 593 30.29 -1.36 28.14
C ASN A 593 30.61 -1.65 26.67
N LYS A 594 31.90 -1.74 26.33
CA LYS A 594 32.38 -2.00 24.97
C LYS A 594 32.05 -3.40 24.44
N TYR A 595 31.70 -4.36 25.30
CA TYR A 595 31.35 -5.74 24.94
C TYR A 595 29.85 -6.00 24.83
N PHE A 596 29.00 -5.00 25.08
CA PHE A 596 27.54 -5.15 25.05
C PHE A 596 27.00 -5.63 23.68
N TYR A 597 27.75 -5.38 22.60
CA TYR A 597 27.38 -5.87 21.27
C TYR A 597 27.35 -7.40 21.14
N ILE A 598 28.02 -8.16 22.03
CA ILE A 598 28.03 -9.62 22.00
C ILE A 598 26.63 -10.18 22.29
N ILE A 599 25.87 -9.54 23.18
CA ILE A 599 24.48 -9.92 23.49
C ILE A 599 23.63 -9.83 22.22
N PHE A 600 23.83 -8.80 21.39
CA PHE A 600 23.10 -8.66 20.12
C PHE A 600 23.52 -9.68 19.07
N ILE A 601 24.78 -10.09 19.05
CA ILE A 601 25.24 -11.16 18.16
C ILE A 601 24.53 -12.47 18.52
N ILE A 602 24.48 -12.81 19.81
CA ILE A 602 23.78 -14.00 20.31
C ILE A 602 22.28 -13.91 19.99
N PHE A 603 21.67 -12.76 20.28
CA PHE A 603 20.25 -12.52 19.99
C PHE A 603 19.93 -12.63 18.50
N ALA A 604 20.75 -12.06 17.62
CA ALA A 604 20.51 -12.13 16.17
C ALA A 604 20.60 -13.57 15.62
N PHE A 605 21.53 -14.39 16.12
CA PHE A 605 21.58 -15.81 15.77
C PHE A 605 20.44 -16.61 16.38
N PHE A 606 20.03 -16.28 17.60
CA PHE A 606 18.85 -16.89 18.23
C PHE A 606 17.59 -16.60 17.42
N GLU A 607 17.36 -15.36 17.00
CA GLU A 607 16.25 -14.99 16.11
C GLU A 607 16.29 -15.77 14.79
N LEU A 608 17.46 -15.84 14.12
CA LEU A 608 17.61 -16.68 12.93
C LEU A 608 17.26 -18.15 13.20
N PHE A 609 17.72 -18.70 14.32
CA PHE A 609 17.43 -20.08 14.72
C PHE A 609 15.93 -20.32 14.99
N LEU A 610 15.23 -19.35 15.59
CA LEU A 610 13.79 -19.44 15.83
C LEU A 610 12.97 -19.46 14.54
N PHE A 611 13.42 -18.72 13.52
CA PHE A 611 12.64 -18.55 12.30
C PHE A 611 12.96 -19.56 11.19
N ILE A 612 14.09 -20.28 11.27
CA ILE A 612 14.34 -21.40 10.38
C ILE A 612 13.21 -22.42 10.57
N LYS A 613 12.50 -22.71 9.48
CA LYS A 613 11.44 -23.71 9.46
C LYS A 613 12.06 -25.09 9.64
N THR A 614 12.12 -25.55 10.88
CA THR A 614 12.44 -26.94 11.20
C THR A 614 11.13 -27.71 11.25
N ASP A 615 10.71 -28.26 10.11
CA ASP A 615 9.60 -29.20 10.11
C ASP A 615 9.91 -30.33 11.09
N LEU A 616 8.93 -30.73 11.89
CA LEU A 616 9.06 -31.86 12.80
C LEU A 616 8.98 -33.13 11.95
N ILE A 617 10.15 -33.64 11.55
CA ILE A 617 10.30 -34.80 10.67
C ILE A 617 10.41 -36.07 11.50
N LEU A 618 9.60 -37.06 11.14
CA LEU A 618 9.66 -38.43 11.63
C LEU A 618 10.20 -39.32 10.49
N ASP A 619 10.99 -40.33 10.85
CA ASP A 619 11.49 -41.30 9.87
C ASP A 619 10.32 -41.99 9.13
N LYS A 620 10.51 -42.32 7.85
CA LYS A 620 9.52 -43.10 7.09
C LYS A 620 9.16 -44.45 7.75
N ASN A 621 10.07 -44.99 8.57
CA ASN A 621 9.90 -46.22 9.33
C ASN A 621 9.47 -46.00 10.79
N TYR A 622 9.00 -44.79 11.16
CA TYR A 622 8.55 -44.49 12.51
C TYR A 622 7.41 -45.43 12.93
N ASP A 623 7.51 -46.01 14.12
CA ASP A 623 6.47 -46.88 14.68
C ASP A 623 5.33 -46.03 15.25
N PHE A 624 4.21 -46.02 14.55
CA PHE A 624 2.99 -45.30 14.96
C PHE A 624 2.10 -46.13 15.90
N GLY A 625 2.52 -47.33 16.30
CA GLY A 625 1.71 -48.22 17.13
C GLY A 625 0.35 -48.55 16.49
N ASN A 626 -0.72 -48.51 17.28
CA ASN A 626 -2.09 -48.87 16.86
C ASN A 626 -2.83 -47.75 16.09
N ILE A 627 -2.15 -46.70 15.62
CA ILE A 627 -2.79 -45.61 14.88
C ILE A 627 -3.11 -46.08 13.45
N GLU A 628 -4.35 -45.89 13.01
CA GLU A 628 -4.76 -46.28 11.66
C GLU A 628 -4.06 -45.46 10.58
N LYS A 629 -3.72 -46.10 9.45
CA LYS A 629 -3.06 -45.43 8.31
C LYS A 629 -3.85 -44.23 7.79
N GLN A 630 -5.19 -44.28 7.83
CA GLN A 630 -6.04 -43.16 7.42
C GLN A 630 -5.88 -41.94 8.34
N GLU A 631 -5.74 -42.14 9.66
CA GLU A 631 -5.50 -41.06 10.62
C GLU A 631 -4.11 -40.43 10.40
N ILE A 632 -3.09 -41.26 10.15
CA ILE A 632 -1.73 -40.81 9.84
C ILE A 632 -1.73 -39.89 8.61
N GLU A 633 -2.39 -40.29 7.52
CA GLU A 633 -2.43 -39.52 6.28
C GLU A 633 -3.29 -38.23 6.39
N LYS A 634 -4.20 -38.15 7.36
CA LYS A 634 -4.95 -36.91 7.67
C LYS A 634 -4.12 -35.89 8.45
N VAL A 635 -3.20 -36.34 9.30
CA VAL A 635 -2.43 -35.47 10.20
C VAL A 635 -1.04 -35.16 9.66
N LEU A 636 -0.34 -36.14 9.10
CA LEU A 636 1.05 -36.04 8.64
C LEU A 636 1.14 -35.99 7.11
N LYS A 637 2.16 -35.28 6.61
CA LYS A 637 2.52 -35.27 5.19
C LYS A 637 3.85 -35.99 4.96
N LYS A 638 4.08 -36.46 3.74
CA LYS A 638 5.37 -37.06 3.34
C LYS A 638 6.21 -36.05 2.55
N ASN A 639 7.49 -35.98 2.86
CA ASN A 639 8.44 -35.21 2.05
C ASN A 639 8.92 -36.03 0.83
N SER A 640 9.77 -35.44 -0.01
CA SER A 640 10.32 -36.08 -1.23
C SER A 640 11.12 -37.37 -0.95
N PHE A 641 11.59 -37.56 0.28
CA PHE A 641 12.34 -38.74 0.72
C PHE A 641 11.46 -39.80 1.38
N GLY A 642 10.14 -39.57 1.47
CA GLY A 642 9.16 -40.48 2.06
C GLY A 642 9.02 -40.36 3.59
N ASN A 643 9.78 -39.50 4.25
CA ASN A 643 9.69 -39.26 5.69
C ASN A 643 8.41 -38.49 6.01
N TYR A 644 7.79 -38.83 7.14
CA TYR A 644 6.61 -38.11 7.63
C TYR A 644 7.03 -36.78 8.26
N PHE A 645 6.19 -35.77 8.15
CA PHE A 645 6.36 -34.52 8.89
C PHE A 645 5.01 -33.94 9.27
N PHE A 646 4.99 -33.18 10.37
CA PHE A 646 3.79 -32.44 10.74
C PHE A 646 3.70 -31.13 9.93
N PRO A 647 2.58 -30.88 9.23
CA PRO A 647 2.40 -29.66 8.46
C PRO A 647 1.97 -28.44 9.31
N TYR A 648 1.86 -28.58 10.63
CA TYR A 648 1.39 -27.54 11.54
C TYR A 648 2.54 -26.71 12.10
N GLU A 649 2.28 -25.43 12.38
CA GLU A 649 3.28 -24.48 12.92
C GLU A 649 3.38 -24.52 14.45
N ASP A 650 2.30 -24.92 15.14
CA ASP A 650 2.19 -24.94 16.60
C ASP A 650 1.25 -26.06 17.09
N LEU A 651 1.44 -26.48 18.34
CA LEU A 651 0.65 -27.54 18.98
C LEU A 651 -0.85 -27.24 19.08
N GLU A 652 -1.25 -25.97 19.26
CA GLU A 652 -2.67 -25.61 19.37
C GLU A 652 -3.41 -25.82 18.04
N LYS A 653 -2.76 -25.51 16.91
CA LYS A 653 -3.29 -25.87 15.58
C LYS A 653 -3.44 -27.36 15.38
N LEU A 654 -2.44 -28.15 15.81
CA LEU A 654 -2.54 -29.60 15.74
C LEU A 654 -3.75 -30.10 16.54
N LYS A 655 -3.93 -29.64 17.79
CA LYS A 655 -5.10 -30.00 18.62
C LYS A 655 -6.42 -29.59 17.96
N GLN A 656 -6.51 -28.39 17.40
CA GLN A 656 -7.71 -27.93 16.70
C GLN A 656 -8.06 -28.84 15.51
N LYS A 657 -7.06 -29.25 14.73
CA LYS A 657 -7.25 -30.16 13.60
C LYS A 657 -7.65 -31.57 14.05
N LEU A 658 -7.05 -32.10 15.12
CA LEU A 658 -7.42 -33.40 15.69
C LEU A 658 -8.89 -33.40 16.16
N LYS A 659 -9.31 -32.35 16.88
CA LYS A 659 -10.72 -32.17 17.26
C LYS A 659 -11.66 -32.11 16.04
N LYS A 660 -11.27 -31.36 15.00
CA LYS A 660 -12.09 -31.21 13.78
C LYS A 660 -12.27 -32.53 13.03
N GLU A 661 -11.26 -33.40 13.06
CA GLU A 661 -11.29 -34.72 12.40
C GLU A 661 -11.82 -35.85 13.30
N ASN A 662 -12.23 -35.55 14.54
CA ASN A 662 -12.62 -36.52 15.57
C ASN A 662 -11.53 -37.58 15.87
N ILE A 663 -10.25 -37.19 15.81
CA ILE A 663 -9.11 -38.07 16.11
C ILE A 663 -8.71 -37.88 17.59
N PRO A 664 -8.44 -38.96 18.36
CA PRO A 664 -7.98 -38.85 19.74
C PRO A 664 -6.70 -38.01 19.85
N GLU A 665 -6.74 -36.94 20.65
CA GLU A 665 -5.61 -36.01 20.81
C GLU A 665 -4.35 -36.71 21.33
N GLU A 666 -4.52 -37.67 22.27
CA GLU A 666 -3.43 -38.36 22.95
C GLU A 666 -2.42 -39.01 21.99
N ASN A 667 -2.90 -39.55 20.87
CA ASN A 667 -2.09 -40.27 19.90
C ASN A 667 -1.04 -39.37 19.24
N PHE A 668 -1.46 -38.25 18.66
CA PHE A 668 -0.59 -37.37 17.89
C PHE A 668 0.08 -36.28 18.72
N VAL A 669 -0.55 -35.83 19.82
CA VAL A 669 0.05 -34.84 20.74
C VAL A 669 1.27 -35.45 21.43
N LYS A 670 1.20 -36.71 21.87
CA LYS A 670 2.35 -37.40 22.48
C LYS A 670 3.52 -37.55 21.50
N ILE A 671 3.24 -37.93 20.25
CA ILE A 671 4.26 -38.02 19.20
C ILE A 671 4.90 -36.65 18.94
N TRP A 672 4.10 -35.58 18.87
CA TRP A 672 4.59 -34.21 18.72
C TRP A 672 5.50 -33.82 19.88
N GLU A 673 5.07 -34.03 21.13
CA GLU A 673 5.83 -33.66 22.32
C GLU A 673 7.15 -34.42 22.48
N GLN A 674 7.19 -35.69 22.04
CA GLN A 674 8.40 -36.51 22.08
C GLN A 674 9.44 -36.09 21.02
N ASN A 675 8.99 -35.59 19.88
CA ASN A 675 9.86 -35.32 18.74
C ASN A 675 10.10 -33.81 18.49
N ARG A 676 9.48 -32.92 19.27
CA ARG A 676 9.67 -31.47 19.12
C ARG A 676 11.06 -31.03 19.57
N ASN A 677 11.64 -30.12 18.81
CA ASN A 677 12.91 -29.49 19.16
C ASN A 677 12.70 -28.22 20.02
N LEU A 678 13.80 -27.55 20.40
CA LEU A 678 13.75 -26.33 21.21
C LEU A 678 12.98 -25.19 20.52
N SER A 679 13.17 -25.02 19.21
CA SER A 679 12.46 -23.99 18.43
C SER A 679 10.96 -24.23 18.46
N GLN A 680 10.53 -25.47 18.22
CA GLN A 680 9.11 -25.85 18.24
C GLN A 680 8.49 -25.72 19.64
N SER A 681 9.23 -26.07 20.69
CA SER A 681 8.78 -25.89 22.07
C SER A 681 8.53 -24.41 22.40
N LEU A 682 9.36 -23.50 21.89
CA LEU A 682 9.14 -22.06 22.07
C LEU A 682 7.93 -21.56 21.26
N LYS A 683 7.76 -22.03 20.02
CA LYS A 683 6.58 -21.71 19.20
C LYS A 683 5.29 -22.15 19.89
N ASP A 684 5.26 -23.38 20.42
CA ASP A 684 4.12 -23.90 21.19
C ASP A 684 3.83 -23.01 22.41
N PHE A 685 4.87 -22.57 23.14
CA PHE A 685 4.72 -21.65 24.26
C PHE A 685 4.14 -20.29 23.83
N LEU A 686 4.68 -19.66 22.78
CA LEU A 686 4.15 -18.40 22.26
C LEU A 686 2.71 -18.53 21.74
N ALA A 687 2.39 -19.65 21.11
CA ALA A 687 1.06 -19.98 20.63
C ALA A 687 0.03 -20.15 21.76
N SER A 688 0.47 -20.62 22.93
CA SER A 688 -0.40 -20.80 24.11
C SER A 688 -0.84 -19.50 24.79
N ILE A 689 -0.15 -18.38 24.52
CA ILE A 689 -0.46 -17.08 25.12
C ILE A 689 -1.58 -16.40 24.32
N ASN A 690 -2.81 -16.54 24.80
CA ASN A 690 -3.99 -15.98 24.15
C ASN A 690 -4.13 -14.45 24.33
N LEU A 691 -4.79 -13.80 23.36
CA LEU A 691 -5.23 -12.41 23.46
C LEU A 691 -6.50 -12.32 24.34
N PRO A 692 -6.69 -11.27 25.15
CA PRO A 692 -5.98 -9.99 25.13
C PRO A 692 -4.70 -9.91 25.99
N LEU A 693 -4.45 -10.87 26.90
CA LEU A 693 -3.25 -10.85 27.76
C LEU A 693 -1.96 -10.81 26.93
N GLY A 694 -1.95 -11.51 25.79
CA GLY A 694 -0.84 -11.49 24.84
C GLY A 694 -0.41 -10.10 24.37
N TYR A 695 -1.32 -9.11 24.27
CA TYR A 695 -0.93 -7.73 23.91
C TYR A 695 0.00 -7.10 24.95
N PHE A 696 -0.19 -7.41 26.23
CA PHE A 696 0.69 -6.95 27.29
C PHE A 696 2.07 -7.63 27.20
N VAL A 697 2.11 -8.93 26.89
CA VAL A 697 3.37 -9.65 26.65
C VAL A 697 4.14 -9.04 25.47
N ILE A 698 3.45 -8.74 24.36
CA ILE A 698 4.04 -8.06 23.21
C ILE A 698 4.56 -6.67 23.62
N PHE A 699 3.81 -5.91 24.42
CA PHE A 699 4.29 -4.63 24.96
C PHE A 699 5.60 -4.79 25.75
N LEU A 700 5.71 -5.83 26.58
CA LEU A 700 6.93 -6.13 27.33
C LEU A 700 8.12 -6.46 26.41
N ILE A 701 7.89 -7.24 25.34
CA ILE A 701 8.91 -7.56 24.31
C ILE A 701 9.49 -6.29 23.68
N PHE A 702 8.69 -5.24 23.51
CA PHE A 702 9.16 -3.96 22.96
C PHE A 702 9.79 -3.05 24.02
N ILE A 703 9.15 -2.89 25.18
CA ILE A 703 9.55 -1.87 26.16
C ILE A 703 10.79 -2.28 26.96
N ILE A 704 10.96 -3.56 27.30
CA ILE A 704 12.12 -4.03 28.09
C ILE A 704 13.44 -3.79 27.33
N PRO A 705 13.60 -4.22 26.06
CA PRO A 705 14.81 -3.92 25.29
C PRO A 705 15.04 -2.42 25.15
N CYS A 706 13.98 -1.62 24.95
CA CYS A 706 14.08 -0.16 24.86
C CYS A 706 14.65 0.46 26.14
N LEU A 707 14.20 0.00 27.31
CA LEU A 707 14.69 0.44 28.61
C LEU A 707 16.14 0.06 28.85
N VAL A 708 16.47 -1.22 28.61
CA VAL A 708 17.83 -1.75 28.74
C VAL A 708 18.79 -0.97 27.84
N LEU A 709 18.43 -0.78 26.56
CA LEU A 709 19.21 0.02 25.62
C LEU A 709 19.39 1.45 26.09
N ASN A 710 18.32 2.13 26.51
CA ASN A 710 18.40 3.51 27.00
C ASN A 710 19.27 3.66 28.24
N TYR A 711 19.33 2.64 29.10
CA TYR A 711 20.21 2.60 30.27
C TYR A 711 21.69 2.45 29.87
N PHE A 712 22.00 1.52 28.97
CA PHE A 712 23.38 1.23 28.55
C PHE A 712 23.97 2.25 27.57
N ILE A 713 23.15 3.00 26.85
CA ILE A 713 23.63 4.08 25.96
C ILE A 713 24.08 5.29 26.79
N LYS A 714 25.27 5.82 26.48
CA LYS A 714 25.79 7.06 27.08
C LYS A 714 24.81 8.22 26.86
N ASN A 715 24.53 9.00 27.91
CA ASN A 715 23.67 10.18 27.80
C ASN A 715 24.52 11.40 27.44
N ASN A 716 24.65 11.72 26.15
CA ASN A 716 25.34 12.92 25.69
C ASN A 716 24.71 13.46 24.39
N GLU A 717 25.22 14.58 23.91
CA GLU A 717 24.71 15.24 22.70
C GLU A 717 24.77 14.36 21.45
N LYS A 718 25.84 13.57 21.27
CA LYS A 718 26.03 12.71 20.09
C LYS A 718 25.04 11.55 20.04
N THR A 719 24.54 11.11 21.20
CA THR A 719 23.58 10.00 21.31
C THR A 719 22.13 10.46 21.43
N PHE A 720 21.90 11.76 21.58
CA PHE A 720 20.60 12.33 21.89
C PHE A 720 19.53 11.91 20.88
N ILE A 721 19.78 12.16 19.58
CA ILE A 721 18.83 11.82 18.51
C ILE A 721 18.58 10.31 18.46
N PHE A 722 19.62 9.48 18.63
CA PHE A 722 19.47 8.03 18.63
C PHE A 722 18.56 7.55 19.77
N ARG A 723 18.75 8.07 20.99
CA ARG A 723 17.93 7.69 22.16
C ARG A 723 16.48 8.11 22.04
N VAL A 724 16.23 9.33 21.57
CA VAL A 724 14.86 9.82 21.35
C VAL A 724 14.20 9.02 20.23
N ASN A 725 14.92 8.71 19.16
CA ASN A 725 14.41 7.85 18.09
C ASN A 725 14.12 6.43 18.56
N LEU A 726 14.94 5.86 19.44
CA LEU A 726 14.70 4.55 20.02
C LEU A 726 13.36 4.53 20.78
N VAL A 727 13.09 5.53 21.63
CA VAL A 727 11.81 5.62 22.36
C VAL A 727 10.64 5.77 21.40
N PHE A 728 10.74 6.67 20.42
CA PHE A 728 9.70 6.87 19.42
C PHE A 728 9.42 5.60 18.62
N ALA A 729 10.46 4.99 18.08
CA ALA A 729 10.38 3.79 17.25
C ALA A 729 9.76 2.63 18.02
N THR A 730 10.15 2.42 19.29
CA THR A 730 9.57 1.37 20.14
C THR A 730 8.05 1.53 20.26
N ILE A 731 7.58 2.74 20.61
CA ILE A 731 6.14 2.97 20.79
C ILE A 731 5.40 2.90 19.45
N TYR A 732 5.92 3.55 18.41
CA TYR A 732 5.29 3.60 17.09
C TYR A 732 5.17 2.19 16.48
N ILE A 733 6.27 1.41 16.51
CA ILE A 733 6.31 0.05 15.95
C ILE A 733 5.45 -0.90 16.80
N PHE A 734 5.39 -0.73 18.12
CA PHE A 734 4.48 -1.50 18.97
C PHE A 734 3.01 -1.31 18.54
N PHE A 735 2.55 -0.06 18.42
CA PHE A 735 1.18 0.20 18.00
C PHE A 735 0.90 -0.30 16.58
N TRP A 736 1.84 -0.12 15.65
CA TRP A 736 1.74 -0.71 14.32
C TRP A 736 1.62 -2.24 14.39
N CYS A 737 2.47 -2.92 15.18
CA CYS A 737 2.48 -4.37 15.32
C CYS A 737 1.11 -4.93 15.73
N ILE A 738 0.47 -4.34 16.74
CA ILE A 738 -0.79 -4.86 17.27
C ILE A 738 -2.05 -4.41 16.50
N SER A 739 -1.98 -3.38 15.66
CA SER A 739 -3.16 -2.78 14.99
C SER A 739 -3.20 -2.94 13.47
N SER A 740 -2.07 -3.24 12.83
CA SER A 740 -1.94 -3.18 11.37
C SER A 740 -2.01 -4.53 10.65
N PHE A 741 -2.10 -5.65 11.37
CA PHE A 741 -2.06 -7.00 10.79
C PHE A 741 -0.86 -7.23 9.87
N SER A 742 0.33 -6.72 10.21
CA SER A 742 1.52 -6.85 9.36
C SER A 742 1.45 -6.10 8.03
N ILE A 743 0.48 -5.21 7.82
CA ILE A 743 0.46 -4.37 6.63
C ILE A 743 1.56 -3.31 6.75
N ALA A 744 2.64 -3.51 6.00
CA ALA A 744 3.88 -2.75 6.14
C ALA A 744 3.71 -1.24 5.89
N TRP A 745 2.82 -0.86 4.98
CA TRP A 745 2.55 0.54 4.64
C TRP A 745 1.66 1.28 5.64
N TYR A 746 0.96 0.59 6.55
CA TYR A 746 0.20 1.25 7.61
C TYR A 746 1.13 1.92 8.63
N GLY A 747 2.35 1.40 8.75
CA GLY A 747 3.42 1.90 9.60
C GLY A 747 4.53 2.63 8.85
N ILE A 748 4.27 3.24 7.67
CA ILE A 748 5.32 3.77 6.75
C ILE A 748 6.44 4.59 7.44
N THR A 749 6.12 5.33 8.50
CA THR A 749 7.09 6.12 9.24
C THR A 749 8.16 5.29 9.97
N MET A 750 7.90 4.01 10.25
CA MET A 750 8.87 3.08 10.85
C MET A 750 10.14 2.94 10.00
N TYR A 751 10.02 3.04 8.67
CA TYR A 751 11.17 2.94 7.78
C TYR A 751 12.15 4.09 8.00
N PHE A 752 11.66 5.32 8.24
CA PHE A 752 12.54 6.44 8.61
C PHE A 752 13.28 6.13 9.93
N CYS A 753 12.57 5.63 10.94
CA CYS A 753 13.16 5.28 12.23
C CYS A 753 14.25 4.21 12.10
N LEU A 754 13.98 3.14 11.35
CA LEU A 754 14.92 2.05 11.09
C LEU A 754 16.12 2.53 10.26
N LEU A 755 15.88 3.28 9.18
CA LEU A 755 16.95 3.86 8.34
C LEU A 755 17.83 4.83 9.13
N LEU A 756 17.25 5.59 10.05
CA LEU A 756 18.02 6.47 10.94
C LEU A 756 18.94 5.65 11.86
N MET A 757 18.44 4.55 12.44
CA MET A 757 19.25 3.65 13.27
C MET A 757 20.36 2.95 12.47
N ILE A 758 20.04 2.43 11.29
CA ILE A 758 21.01 1.87 10.33
C ILE A 758 22.05 2.94 10.00
N GLY A 759 21.62 4.17 9.71
CA GLY A 759 22.48 5.29 9.39
C GLY A 759 23.50 5.63 10.45
N PHE A 760 23.15 5.53 11.75
CA PHE A 760 24.14 5.68 12.83
C PHE A 760 25.22 4.58 12.76
N GLY A 761 24.83 3.32 12.55
CA GLY A 761 25.79 2.22 12.33
C GLY A 761 26.66 2.43 11.08
N SER A 762 26.04 2.83 9.97
CA SER A 762 26.71 3.13 8.70
C SER A 762 27.68 4.32 8.81
N PHE A 763 27.34 5.33 9.62
CA PHE A 763 28.23 6.45 9.89
C PHE A 763 29.52 5.99 10.59
N TYR A 764 29.41 5.08 11.57
CA TYR A 764 30.56 4.59 12.33
C TYR A 764 31.45 3.59 11.58
N ILE A 765 30.86 2.72 10.76
CA ILE A 765 31.62 1.83 9.88
C ILE A 765 32.35 2.64 8.80
N SER A 766 31.76 3.75 8.33
CA SER A 766 32.29 4.56 7.23
C SER A 766 33.29 5.65 7.63
N LYS A 767 33.46 5.91 8.92
CA LYS A 767 34.33 6.98 9.43
C LYS A 767 35.79 6.75 9.03
N TYR A 768 36.38 7.73 8.35
CA TYR A 768 37.80 7.73 7.99
C TYR A 768 38.68 7.85 9.24
N SER A 769 39.79 7.12 9.23
CA SER A 769 40.84 7.18 10.26
C SER A 769 42.15 6.78 9.61
N GLU A 770 43.17 7.65 9.63
CA GLU A 770 44.48 7.35 9.04
C GLU A 770 45.08 6.06 9.60
N LYS A 771 45.06 5.91 10.94
CA LYS A 771 45.58 4.74 11.66
C LYS A 771 44.87 3.42 11.31
N ASN A 772 43.64 3.45 10.79
CA ASN A 772 42.84 2.25 10.50
C ASN A 772 42.22 2.30 9.08
N LYS A 773 42.85 3.02 8.14
CA LYS A 773 42.28 3.35 6.84
C LYS A 773 41.76 2.12 6.09
N ASN A 774 42.61 1.10 5.92
CA ASN A 774 42.28 -0.11 5.15
C ASN A 774 41.12 -0.90 5.77
N ILE A 775 41.07 -0.97 7.10
CA ILE A 775 40.05 -1.73 7.83
C ILE A 775 38.69 -1.03 7.75
N LYS A 776 38.68 0.30 7.92
CA LYS A 776 37.46 1.12 7.79
C LYS A 776 36.92 1.11 6.37
N PHE A 777 37.83 1.14 5.38
CA PHE A 777 37.49 0.95 3.98
C PHE A 777 36.85 -0.42 3.74
N PHE A 778 37.46 -1.51 4.22
CA PHE A 778 36.90 -2.86 4.08
C PHE A 778 35.49 -2.97 4.67
N GLY A 779 35.26 -2.45 5.89
CA GLY A 779 33.91 -2.43 6.47
C GLY A 779 32.91 -1.60 5.68
N SER A 780 33.34 -0.48 5.09
CA SER A 780 32.50 0.33 4.20
C SER A 780 32.14 -0.42 2.92
N LEU A 781 33.09 -1.16 2.35
CA LEU A 781 32.89 -1.98 1.16
C LEU A 781 31.90 -3.12 1.44
N VAL A 782 32.05 -3.82 2.57
CA VAL A 782 31.11 -4.87 2.99
C VAL A 782 29.69 -4.33 3.10
N LEU A 783 29.50 -3.19 3.77
CA LEU A 783 28.18 -2.57 3.87
C LEU A 783 27.61 -2.19 2.49
N PHE A 784 28.44 -1.61 1.62
CA PHE A 784 28.01 -1.27 0.27
C PHE A 784 27.64 -2.52 -0.53
N LEU A 785 28.39 -3.62 -0.44
CA LEU A 785 28.11 -4.87 -1.14
C LEU A 785 26.80 -5.52 -0.68
N VAL A 786 26.48 -5.50 0.62
CA VAL A 786 25.19 -5.98 1.14
C VAL A 786 24.02 -5.17 0.56
N PHE A 787 24.18 -3.85 0.48
CA PHE A 787 23.16 -2.99 -0.11
C PHE A 787 23.07 -3.16 -1.63
N PHE A 788 24.22 -3.28 -2.30
CA PHE A 788 24.31 -3.39 -3.75
C PHE A 788 23.79 -4.74 -4.27
N SER A 789 24.01 -5.83 -3.52
CA SER A 789 23.40 -7.13 -3.83
C SER A 789 21.88 -7.03 -3.79
N PHE A 790 21.30 -6.39 -2.77
CA PHE A 790 19.87 -6.12 -2.72
C PHE A 790 19.38 -5.39 -3.98
N LEU A 791 20.05 -4.30 -4.39
CA LEU A 791 19.67 -3.56 -5.59
C LEU A 791 19.70 -4.40 -6.87
N ILE A 792 20.77 -5.18 -7.07
CA ILE A 792 20.98 -5.99 -8.28
C ILE A 792 20.01 -7.16 -8.37
N PHE A 793 19.73 -7.82 -7.25
CA PHE A 793 18.94 -9.05 -7.25
C PHE A 793 17.46 -8.83 -6.95
N THR A 794 17.03 -7.61 -6.57
CA THR A 794 15.60 -7.30 -6.34
C THR A 794 15.14 -6.04 -7.08
N SER A 795 15.61 -4.86 -6.69
CA SER A 795 15.03 -3.57 -7.12
C SER A 795 15.17 -3.31 -8.62
N ILE A 796 16.35 -3.57 -9.19
CA ILE A 796 16.65 -3.32 -10.61
C ILE A 796 15.87 -4.30 -11.51
N PRO A 797 15.95 -5.63 -11.32
CA PRO A 797 15.12 -6.58 -12.06
C PRO A 797 13.64 -6.20 -12.03
N HIS A 798 13.13 -5.86 -10.84
CA HIS A 798 11.73 -5.54 -10.65
C HIS A 798 11.30 -4.35 -11.51
N SER A 799 12.15 -3.33 -11.58
CA SER A 799 11.92 -2.13 -12.38
C SER A 799 12.03 -2.39 -13.88
N ILE A 800 12.96 -3.27 -14.29
CA ILE A 800 13.11 -3.69 -15.70
C ILE A 800 11.87 -4.47 -16.16
N GLU A 801 11.34 -5.37 -15.34
CA GLU A 801 10.11 -6.12 -15.66
C GLU A 801 8.94 -5.16 -15.94
N ASN A 802 8.81 -4.10 -15.12
CA ASN A 802 7.79 -3.07 -15.31
C ASN A 802 7.97 -2.29 -16.62
N LEU A 803 9.21 -2.01 -17.05
CA LEU A 803 9.48 -1.40 -18.35
C LEU A 803 9.15 -2.33 -19.53
N LYS A 804 9.46 -3.62 -19.42
CA LYS A 804 9.31 -4.60 -20.52
C LYS A 804 7.88 -4.83 -20.96
N ALA A 805 6.91 -4.61 -20.07
CA ALA A 805 5.51 -4.85 -20.39
C ALA A 805 5.05 -4.10 -21.65
N LYS A 806 5.73 -3.01 -22.06
CA LYS A 806 5.40 -2.18 -23.25
C LYS A 806 3.90 -1.88 -23.39
N ASN A 807 3.20 -1.71 -22.26
CA ASN A 807 1.77 -1.41 -22.27
C ASN A 807 1.51 0.02 -22.76
N TYR A 808 0.37 0.22 -23.42
CA TYR A 808 -0.19 1.53 -23.79
C TYR A 808 0.69 2.37 -24.74
N VAL A 809 1.41 1.73 -25.67
CA VAL A 809 2.34 2.43 -26.58
C VAL A 809 1.67 3.55 -27.38
N GLU A 810 0.46 3.32 -27.87
CA GLU A 810 -0.27 4.30 -28.68
C GLU A 810 -0.66 5.53 -27.84
N TYR A 811 -1.15 5.34 -26.62
CA TYR A 811 -1.38 6.43 -25.68
C TYR A 811 -0.09 7.15 -25.27
N LYS A 812 0.99 6.41 -25.01
CA LYS A 812 2.32 6.97 -24.65
C LYS A 812 2.92 7.84 -25.75
N THR A 813 2.51 7.63 -27.00
CA THR A 813 3.01 8.35 -28.19
C THR A 813 1.97 9.31 -28.80
N TRP A 814 0.91 9.68 -28.06
CA TRP A 814 -0.17 10.56 -28.52
C TRP A 814 -0.93 10.07 -29.76
N LYS A 815 -0.81 8.79 -30.13
CA LYS A 815 -1.59 8.20 -31.23
C LYS A 815 -3.06 8.01 -30.85
N LYS A 816 -3.31 7.66 -29.58
CA LYS A 816 -4.65 7.54 -28.98
C LYS A 816 -4.83 8.46 -27.79
N THR A 817 -6.06 8.94 -27.60
CA THR A 817 -6.49 9.61 -26.37
C THR A 817 -6.68 8.56 -25.26
N PHE A 818 -6.70 8.99 -24.00
CA PHE A 818 -6.88 8.04 -22.90
C PHE A 818 -8.23 7.31 -23.00
N LEU A 819 -9.29 8.00 -23.46
CA LEU A 819 -10.62 7.41 -23.66
C LEU A 819 -10.58 6.32 -24.72
N ALA A 820 -10.06 6.63 -25.92
CA ALA A 820 -9.93 5.65 -26.99
C ALA A 820 -9.12 4.42 -26.55
N ASP A 821 -7.96 4.62 -25.90
CA ASP A 821 -7.13 3.51 -25.42
C ASP A 821 -7.84 2.68 -24.33
N THR A 822 -8.63 3.32 -23.45
CA THR A 822 -9.38 2.64 -22.38
C THR A 822 -10.45 1.71 -22.95
N PHE A 823 -11.26 2.19 -23.89
CA PHE A 823 -12.35 1.41 -24.49
C PHE A 823 -11.83 0.35 -25.48
N ASP A 824 -10.75 0.63 -26.22
CA ASP A 824 -10.16 -0.37 -27.13
C ASP A 824 -9.51 -1.54 -26.40
N LEU A 825 -8.99 -1.31 -25.19
CA LEU A 825 -8.45 -2.39 -24.35
C LEU A 825 -9.55 -3.21 -23.66
N HIS A 826 -10.76 -2.67 -23.59
CA HIS A 826 -11.90 -3.29 -22.93
C HIS A 826 -13.17 -3.13 -23.77
N ASN A 827 -13.30 -3.92 -24.84
CA ASN A 827 -14.45 -3.95 -25.76
C ASN A 827 -15.80 -4.35 -25.12
N SER A 828 -15.90 -4.34 -23.79
CA SER A 828 -17.14 -4.56 -23.04
C SER A 828 -17.57 -3.33 -22.26
N TYR A 829 -16.66 -2.37 -22.06
CA TYR A 829 -16.89 -1.20 -21.22
C TYR A 829 -17.97 -0.30 -21.81
N GLU A 830 -18.06 -0.21 -23.14
CA GLU A 830 -19.14 0.51 -23.81
C GLU A 830 -20.50 -0.01 -23.41
N LYS A 831 -20.72 -1.33 -23.47
CA LYS A 831 -22.01 -1.93 -23.15
C LYS A 831 -22.31 -1.84 -21.65
N ILE A 832 -21.31 -2.17 -20.82
CA ILE A 832 -21.44 -2.18 -19.36
C ILE A 832 -21.76 -0.78 -18.85
N PHE A 833 -20.96 0.22 -19.20
CA PHE A 833 -21.13 1.56 -18.64
C PHE A 833 -22.26 2.33 -19.31
N PHE A 834 -22.62 2.03 -20.57
CA PHE A 834 -23.85 2.57 -21.15
C PHE A 834 -25.08 2.09 -20.36
N GLU A 835 -25.12 0.82 -19.94
CA GLU A 835 -26.20 0.31 -19.07
C GLU A 835 -26.14 0.90 -17.65
N LEU A 836 -24.95 0.96 -17.05
CA LEU A 836 -24.80 1.37 -15.66
C LEU A 836 -24.87 2.88 -15.45
N ASN A 837 -24.45 3.72 -16.40
CA ASN A 837 -24.33 5.16 -16.21
C ASN A 837 -25.38 5.98 -16.96
N VAL A 838 -25.95 5.47 -18.05
CA VAL A 838 -26.99 6.17 -18.82
C VAL A 838 -28.36 5.64 -18.45
N SER A 839 -29.29 6.55 -18.14
CA SER A 839 -30.66 6.20 -17.76
C SER A 839 -31.37 5.48 -18.90
N ASP A 840 -32.06 4.37 -18.59
CA ASP A 840 -32.79 3.54 -19.56
C ASP A 840 -33.72 4.36 -20.46
N ALA A 841 -34.43 5.34 -19.88
CA ALA A 841 -35.39 6.18 -20.60
C ALA A 841 -34.73 7.22 -21.54
N LYS A 842 -33.41 7.44 -21.42
CA LYS A 842 -32.68 8.52 -22.11
C LYS A 842 -31.57 8.03 -23.02
N LYS A 843 -31.41 6.71 -23.18
CA LYS A 843 -30.36 6.10 -24.01
C LYS A 843 -30.40 6.54 -25.47
N GLN A 844 -31.58 6.67 -26.07
CA GLN A 844 -31.70 7.10 -27.46
C GLN A 844 -31.34 8.59 -27.62
N GLU A 845 -31.94 9.47 -26.81
CA GLU A 845 -31.61 10.90 -26.79
C GLU A 845 -30.11 11.15 -26.52
N PHE A 846 -29.49 10.32 -25.67
CA PHE A 846 -28.06 10.37 -25.42
C PHE A 846 -27.25 10.10 -26.70
N LEU A 847 -27.62 9.09 -27.49
CA LEU A 847 -26.89 8.76 -28.72
C LEU A 847 -27.10 9.82 -29.79
N GLU A 848 -28.33 10.30 -29.96
CA GLU A 848 -28.66 11.39 -30.89
C GLU A 848 -27.89 12.67 -30.56
N LYS A 849 -27.70 12.99 -29.27
CA LYS A 849 -26.91 14.15 -28.84
C LYS A 849 -25.41 14.00 -29.10
N ASN A 850 -24.86 12.80 -28.93
CA ASN A 850 -23.41 12.58 -28.97
C ASN A 850 -22.87 12.17 -30.34
N ILE A 851 -23.74 11.80 -31.28
CA ILE A 851 -23.40 11.47 -32.67
C ILE A 851 -23.71 12.69 -33.55
N SER A 852 -22.79 13.04 -34.45
CA SER A 852 -23.02 14.12 -35.41
C SER A 852 -24.22 13.84 -36.32
N GLU A 853 -25.02 14.87 -36.60
CA GLU A 853 -26.24 14.76 -37.42
C GLU A 853 -25.98 14.14 -38.81
N ASN A 854 -24.84 14.42 -39.43
CA ASN A 854 -24.48 13.85 -40.74
C ASN A 854 -24.29 12.32 -40.69
N ILE A 855 -23.83 11.80 -39.55
CA ILE A 855 -23.64 10.36 -39.35
C ILE A 855 -24.98 9.69 -39.04
N LEU A 856 -25.86 10.35 -38.28
CA LEU A 856 -27.20 9.83 -37.99
C LEU A 856 -28.06 9.68 -39.24
N LYS A 857 -27.77 10.41 -40.32
CA LYS A 857 -28.44 10.31 -41.63
C LYS A 857 -27.97 9.12 -42.48
N ASP A 858 -26.99 8.35 -42.02
CA ASP A 858 -26.50 7.16 -42.71
C ASP A 858 -27.53 6.01 -42.62
N GLU A 859 -27.73 5.26 -43.70
CA GLU A 859 -28.65 4.11 -43.77
C GLU A 859 -28.40 3.06 -42.66
N PHE A 860 -27.18 3.02 -42.11
CA PHE A 860 -26.88 2.19 -40.95
C PHE A 860 -27.84 2.44 -39.77
N PHE A 861 -28.38 3.65 -39.59
CA PHE A 861 -29.24 4.01 -38.47
C PHE A 861 -30.75 3.76 -38.71
N ASP A 862 -31.16 3.17 -39.84
CA ASP A 862 -32.57 2.91 -40.20
C ASP A 862 -33.29 1.83 -39.34
N GLY A 863 -32.76 1.50 -38.15
CA GLY A 863 -33.38 0.58 -37.21
C GLY A 863 -32.71 0.58 -35.83
N LYS A 864 -33.27 -0.16 -34.87
CA LYS A 864 -32.69 -0.29 -33.53
C LYS A 864 -31.32 -0.98 -33.60
N LYS A 865 -30.25 -0.24 -33.32
CA LYS A 865 -28.88 -0.76 -33.20
C LYS A 865 -28.44 -0.80 -31.74
N ASP A 866 -27.68 -1.83 -31.39
CA ASP A 866 -27.02 -1.91 -30.09
C ASP A 866 -25.82 -0.95 -30.05
N ILE A 867 -25.44 -0.50 -28.85
CA ILE A 867 -24.34 0.44 -28.64
C ILE A 867 -23.02 -0.10 -29.20
N SER A 868 -22.76 -1.41 -29.07
CA SER A 868 -21.57 -2.04 -29.64
C SER A 868 -21.55 -1.95 -31.17
N GLN A 869 -22.70 -2.13 -31.84
CA GLN A 869 -22.78 -2.02 -33.30
C GLN A 869 -22.54 -0.59 -33.78
N ILE A 870 -23.09 0.40 -33.06
CA ILE A 870 -22.88 1.82 -33.36
C ILE A 870 -21.40 2.17 -33.21
N ILE A 871 -20.76 1.73 -32.12
CA ILE A 871 -19.34 1.99 -31.88
C ILE A 871 -18.47 1.31 -32.94
N ASP A 872 -18.74 0.06 -33.31
CA ASP A 872 -17.99 -0.63 -34.37
C ASP A 872 -18.10 0.10 -35.70
N PHE A 873 -19.29 0.56 -36.08
CA PHE A 873 -19.52 1.36 -37.27
C PHE A 873 -18.71 2.66 -37.25
N LEU A 874 -18.78 3.41 -36.14
CA LEU A 874 -18.02 4.65 -35.97
C LEU A 874 -16.51 4.40 -35.98
N LYS A 875 -16.02 3.29 -35.37
CA LYS A 875 -14.60 2.91 -35.40
C LYS A 875 -14.12 2.66 -36.82
N ILE A 876 -14.92 1.98 -37.63
CA ILE A 876 -14.62 1.72 -39.05
C ILE A 876 -14.51 3.04 -39.81
N LYS A 877 -15.50 3.94 -39.68
CA LYS A 877 -15.45 5.27 -40.33
C LYS A 877 -14.27 6.12 -39.86
N ALA A 878 -14.04 6.19 -38.55
CA ALA A 878 -12.91 6.92 -37.97
C ALA A 878 -11.56 6.40 -38.46
N LYS A 879 -11.41 5.07 -38.62
CA LYS A 879 -10.21 4.44 -39.18
C LYS A 879 -9.99 4.82 -40.65
N ASN A 880 -11.07 5.11 -41.38
CA ASN A 880 -11.03 5.58 -42.77
C ASN A 880 -10.83 7.10 -42.88
N GLY A 881 -10.56 7.80 -41.77
CA GLY A 881 -10.24 9.23 -41.77
C GLY A 881 -11.42 10.17 -41.50
N ASP A 882 -12.61 9.65 -41.18
CA ASP A 882 -13.78 10.46 -40.84
C ASP A 882 -13.62 11.13 -39.46
N PHE A 883 -13.47 12.46 -39.48
CA PHE A 883 -13.29 13.27 -38.27
C PHE A 883 -14.56 13.36 -37.43
N GLU A 884 -15.75 13.41 -38.04
CA GLU A 884 -17.02 13.47 -37.33
C GLU A 884 -17.29 12.15 -36.61
N ALA A 885 -16.92 11.02 -37.23
CA ALA A 885 -17.04 9.71 -36.59
C ALA A 885 -16.10 9.58 -35.39
N ARG A 886 -14.87 10.07 -35.52
CA ARG A 886 -13.89 10.12 -34.43
C ARG A 886 -14.37 11.01 -33.28
N SER A 887 -14.91 12.19 -33.59
CA SER A 887 -15.44 13.10 -32.56
C SER A 887 -16.67 12.49 -31.88
N SER A 888 -17.55 11.82 -32.64
CA SER A 888 -18.73 11.14 -32.10
C SER A 888 -18.34 10.01 -31.14
N LEU A 889 -17.31 9.22 -31.47
CA LEU A 889 -16.76 8.20 -30.56
C LEU A 889 -16.27 8.81 -29.24
N GLU A 890 -15.47 9.88 -29.31
CA GLU A 890 -14.94 10.52 -28.11
C GLU A 890 -16.06 11.12 -27.24
N ASN A 891 -17.09 11.71 -27.85
CA ASN A 891 -18.26 12.23 -27.16
C ASN A 891 -19.06 11.10 -26.47
N ILE A 892 -19.30 9.98 -27.16
CA ILE A 892 -19.96 8.80 -26.57
C ILE A 892 -19.15 8.28 -25.39
N TYR A 893 -17.84 8.05 -25.56
CA TYR A 893 -16.98 7.53 -24.49
C TYR A 893 -16.96 8.45 -23.27
N ARG A 894 -16.81 9.76 -23.49
CA ARG A 894 -16.86 10.75 -22.41
C ARG A 894 -18.23 10.77 -21.73
N GLY A 895 -19.31 10.78 -22.50
CA GLY A 895 -20.68 10.84 -22.00
C GLY A 895 -21.10 9.57 -21.25
N ILE A 896 -20.57 8.40 -21.61
CA ILE A 896 -20.81 7.14 -20.91
C ILE A 896 -20.12 7.13 -19.54
N LEU A 897 -18.85 7.56 -19.46
CA LEU A 897 -18.10 7.57 -18.20
C LEU A 897 -18.50 8.72 -17.28
N HIS A 898 -18.85 9.88 -17.85
CA HIS A 898 -19.20 11.10 -17.15
C HIS A 898 -20.49 11.70 -17.72
N PRO A 899 -21.65 11.04 -17.53
CA PRO A 899 -22.92 11.53 -18.05
C PRO A 899 -23.32 12.84 -17.40
N GLU A 900 -23.88 13.75 -18.21
CA GLU A 900 -24.55 14.94 -17.68
C GLU A 900 -25.73 14.54 -16.79
N LYS A 901 -26.08 15.41 -15.83
CA LYS A 901 -27.16 15.16 -14.86
C LYS A 901 -28.47 14.69 -15.50
N TYR A 902 -28.80 15.18 -16.69
CA TYR A 902 -30.00 14.79 -17.43
C TYR A 902 -30.00 13.33 -17.92
N PHE A 903 -28.85 12.81 -18.35
CA PHE A 903 -28.70 11.45 -18.88
C PHE A 903 -28.33 10.42 -17.81
N LYS A 904 -27.98 10.89 -16.61
CA LYS A 904 -27.39 10.10 -15.55
C LYS A 904 -28.35 9.05 -14.99
N ASN A 905 -27.85 7.84 -14.82
CA ASN A 905 -28.55 6.77 -14.11
C ASN A 905 -28.34 6.91 -12.59
N GLU A 906 -29.41 6.90 -11.79
CA GLU A 906 -29.35 7.03 -10.33
C GLU A 906 -29.54 5.70 -9.58
N GLU A 907 -29.79 4.62 -10.34
CA GLU A 907 -30.13 3.30 -9.83
C GLU A 907 -28.98 2.69 -9.01
N LYS A 908 -29.34 1.91 -7.98
CA LYS A 908 -28.38 1.32 -7.04
C LYS A 908 -27.80 0.01 -7.55
N ILE A 909 -26.56 -0.23 -7.15
CA ILE A 909 -25.70 -1.31 -7.64
C ILE A 909 -25.16 -2.09 -6.45
N PHE A 910 -25.36 -3.40 -6.46
CA PHE A 910 -24.73 -4.33 -5.52
C PHE A 910 -23.45 -4.87 -6.15
N ARG A 911 -22.29 -4.67 -5.51
CA ARG A 911 -20.98 -5.06 -6.04
C ARG A 911 -20.29 -6.07 -5.12
N ILE A 912 -19.69 -7.07 -5.75
CA ILE A 912 -18.84 -8.08 -5.13
C ILE A 912 -17.51 -8.08 -5.91
N GLY A 913 -16.45 -7.51 -5.34
CA GLY A 913 -15.05 -7.68 -5.79
C GLY A 913 -14.58 -7.03 -7.12
N THR A 914 -15.47 -6.61 -8.04
CA THR A 914 -15.04 -6.24 -9.42
C THR A 914 -14.20 -4.95 -9.53
N PHE A 915 -13.30 -4.84 -10.51
CA PHE A 915 -12.53 -3.60 -10.78
C PHE A 915 -13.32 -2.46 -11.46
N LEU A 916 -14.61 -2.67 -11.75
CA LEU A 916 -15.43 -1.75 -12.56
C LEU A 916 -15.85 -0.46 -11.83
N LYS A 917 -15.73 -0.42 -10.49
CA LYS A 917 -16.24 0.66 -9.65
C LYS A 917 -15.79 2.05 -10.11
N TYR A 918 -14.52 2.20 -10.49
CA TYR A 918 -13.90 3.47 -10.85
C TYR A 918 -14.65 4.23 -11.97
N TYR A 919 -15.25 3.50 -12.91
CA TYR A 919 -15.96 4.05 -14.07
C TYR A 919 -17.47 4.20 -13.86
N ILE A 920 -17.99 3.75 -12.72
CA ILE A 920 -19.39 3.97 -12.36
C ILE A 920 -19.54 5.41 -11.87
N SER A 921 -20.41 6.16 -12.53
CA SER A 921 -20.76 7.53 -12.14
C SER A 921 -21.42 7.54 -10.75
N ASP A 922 -21.02 8.48 -9.88
CA ASP A 922 -21.45 8.57 -8.47
C ASP A 922 -21.36 7.25 -7.69
N ASN A 923 -20.29 6.48 -7.92
CA ASN A 923 -20.15 5.19 -7.27
C ASN A 923 -20.15 5.24 -5.73
N ASN A 924 -19.80 6.36 -5.12
CA ASN A 924 -19.89 6.55 -3.66
C ASN A 924 -21.34 6.61 -3.12
N LYS A 925 -22.32 6.89 -3.98
CA LYS A 925 -23.75 6.97 -3.62
C LYS A 925 -24.57 5.80 -4.16
N ARG A 926 -24.10 5.16 -5.22
CA ARG A 926 -24.85 4.14 -5.96
C ARG A 926 -24.38 2.71 -5.70
N VAL A 927 -23.11 2.52 -5.34
CA VAL A 927 -22.51 1.19 -5.17
C VAL A 927 -22.50 0.81 -3.70
N PHE A 928 -23.08 -0.36 -3.39
CA PHE A 928 -22.92 -1.06 -2.13
C PHE A 928 -21.91 -2.19 -2.32
N ASP A 929 -20.82 -2.17 -1.56
CA ASP A 929 -19.74 -3.17 -1.65
C ASP A 929 -19.93 -4.28 -0.61
N ASP A 930 -20.06 -5.52 -1.09
CA ASP A 930 -20.07 -6.75 -0.29
C ASP A 930 -18.98 -7.71 -0.78
N SER A 931 -17.72 -7.25 -0.79
CA SER A 931 -16.58 -7.97 -1.38
C SER A 931 -16.31 -9.36 -0.78
N LEU A 932 -16.80 -9.62 0.45
CA LEU A 932 -16.69 -10.93 1.11
C LEU A 932 -18.03 -11.68 1.15
N VAL A 933 -19.09 -11.20 0.49
CA VAL A 933 -20.39 -11.88 0.40
C VAL A 933 -21.04 -12.12 1.79
N PHE A 934 -20.78 -11.23 2.76
CA PHE A 934 -21.42 -11.34 4.09
C PHE A 934 -22.86 -10.86 4.01
N TYR A 935 -23.08 -9.69 3.42
CA TYR A 935 -24.40 -9.07 3.43
C TYR A 935 -25.40 -9.88 2.63
N PHE A 936 -24.98 -10.38 1.46
CA PHE A 936 -25.78 -11.27 0.65
C PHE A 936 -26.18 -12.52 1.42
N TYR A 937 -25.21 -13.22 2.02
CA TYR A 937 -25.46 -14.47 2.73
C TYR A 937 -26.29 -14.29 4.01
N ASP A 938 -25.99 -13.28 4.83
CA ASP A 938 -26.63 -13.09 6.13
C ASP A 938 -28.07 -12.55 6.00
N TYR A 939 -28.33 -11.68 5.02
CA TYR A 939 -29.58 -10.92 4.96
C TYR A 939 -30.40 -11.11 3.68
N ILE A 940 -29.79 -11.40 2.54
CA ILE A 940 -30.51 -11.42 1.25
C ILE A 940 -30.90 -12.84 0.86
N LEU A 941 -29.98 -13.79 1.05
CA LEU A 941 -30.12 -15.19 0.69
C LEU A 941 -31.36 -15.81 1.36
N ASN A 942 -32.16 -16.48 0.54
CA ASN A 942 -33.33 -17.25 0.93
C ASN A 942 -33.25 -18.63 0.25
N GLU A 943 -33.96 -19.62 0.80
CA GLU A 943 -34.08 -20.95 0.18
C GLU A 943 -34.70 -20.86 -1.22
N ASP A 944 -35.68 -19.97 -1.41
CA ASP A 944 -36.22 -19.65 -2.73
C ASP A 944 -35.36 -18.59 -3.44
N THR A 945 -34.72 -19.01 -4.54
CA THR A 945 -33.94 -18.12 -5.41
C THR A 945 -34.75 -16.92 -5.93
N SER A 946 -36.04 -17.10 -6.21
CA SER A 946 -36.91 -16.00 -6.66
C SER A 946 -37.12 -14.96 -5.57
N LYS A 947 -37.21 -15.40 -4.31
CA LYS A 947 -37.34 -14.50 -3.15
C LYS A 947 -36.04 -13.77 -2.85
N THR A 948 -34.88 -14.42 -3.00
CA THR A 948 -33.55 -13.78 -2.89
C THR A 948 -33.44 -12.51 -3.72
N TRP A 949 -33.81 -12.58 -5.01
CA TRP A 949 -33.71 -11.42 -5.91
C TRP A 949 -34.85 -10.41 -5.73
N GLU A 950 -36.02 -10.83 -5.25
CA GLU A 950 -37.07 -9.92 -4.80
C GLU A 950 -36.63 -9.10 -3.58
N ASN A 951 -35.96 -9.73 -2.62
CA ASN A 951 -35.38 -9.03 -1.47
C ASN A 951 -34.37 -7.97 -1.93
N MET A 952 -33.50 -8.27 -2.91
CA MET A 952 -32.59 -7.28 -3.48
C MET A 952 -33.31 -6.10 -4.13
N LYS A 953 -34.37 -6.38 -4.89
CA LYS A 953 -35.21 -5.34 -5.51
C LYS A 953 -35.90 -4.48 -4.46
N ASN A 954 -36.44 -5.08 -3.40
CA ASN A 954 -37.07 -4.36 -2.28
C ASN A 954 -36.07 -3.48 -1.52
N LEU A 955 -34.82 -3.91 -1.42
CA LEU A 955 -33.72 -3.10 -0.90
C LEU A 955 -33.31 -1.93 -1.83
N GLY A 956 -33.85 -1.88 -3.05
CA GLY A 956 -33.67 -0.81 -4.03
C GLY A 956 -32.54 -1.05 -5.04
N PHE A 957 -32.01 -2.27 -5.15
CA PHE A 957 -30.96 -2.60 -6.12
C PHE A 957 -31.54 -2.97 -7.48
N LYS A 958 -30.94 -2.44 -8.54
CA LYS A 958 -31.29 -2.77 -9.94
C LYS A 958 -30.18 -3.53 -10.66
N TYR A 959 -28.94 -3.42 -10.20
CA TYR A 959 -27.80 -4.07 -10.83
C TYR A 959 -26.97 -4.86 -9.84
N LEU A 960 -26.37 -5.95 -10.32
CA LEU A 960 -25.44 -6.80 -9.59
C LEU A 960 -24.14 -6.94 -10.40
N LEU A 961 -23.01 -6.62 -9.78
CA LEU A 961 -21.67 -6.80 -10.35
C LEU A 961 -20.93 -7.83 -9.50
N VAL A 962 -20.48 -8.92 -10.12
CA VAL A 962 -19.83 -10.04 -9.42
C VAL A 962 -18.45 -10.31 -10.02
N ASP A 963 -17.43 -10.34 -9.18
CA ASP A 963 -16.11 -10.89 -9.51
C ASP A 963 -16.19 -12.42 -9.40
N ILE A 964 -15.94 -13.08 -10.53
CA ILE A 964 -16.12 -14.52 -10.67
C ILE A 964 -15.06 -15.30 -9.87
N GLY A 965 -13.95 -14.64 -9.52
CA GLY A 965 -12.84 -15.16 -8.73
C GLY A 965 -12.88 -14.81 -7.25
N THR A 966 -13.97 -14.24 -6.72
CA THR A 966 -14.04 -13.77 -5.31
C THR A 966 -13.58 -14.84 -4.30
N ALA A 967 -13.99 -16.10 -4.47
CA ALA A 967 -13.60 -17.19 -3.57
C ALA A 967 -12.11 -17.62 -3.66
N THR A 968 -11.34 -17.11 -4.63
CA THR A 968 -9.91 -17.48 -4.78
C THR A 968 -9.02 -16.95 -3.66
N ILE A 969 -9.50 -15.98 -2.87
CA ILE A 969 -8.74 -15.40 -1.74
C ILE A 969 -8.98 -16.14 -0.42
N ASP A 970 -9.83 -17.17 -0.42
CA ASP A 970 -10.18 -17.93 0.78
C ASP A 970 -9.12 -18.99 1.08
N ASP A 971 -8.18 -18.62 1.95
CA ASP A 971 -7.18 -19.54 2.52
C ASP A 971 -7.57 -20.00 3.94
N SER A 972 -8.82 -19.78 4.36
CA SER A 972 -9.28 -20.18 5.70
C SER A 972 -9.52 -21.69 5.77
N GLU A 973 -9.25 -22.33 6.91
CA GLU A 973 -9.52 -23.76 7.08
C GLU A 973 -11.02 -24.11 7.05
N SER A 974 -11.90 -23.14 7.29
CA SER A 974 -13.35 -23.30 7.22
C SER A 974 -13.89 -23.16 5.79
N HIS A 975 -13.10 -22.59 4.87
CA HIS A 975 -13.51 -22.25 3.51
C HIS A 975 -14.84 -21.48 3.46
N PHE A 976 -15.07 -20.60 4.44
CA PHE A 976 -16.37 -19.98 4.65
C PHE A 976 -16.71 -18.94 3.59
N LEU A 977 -15.72 -18.22 3.04
CA LEU A 977 -15.94 -17.35 1.88
C LEU A 977 -16.32 -18.16 0.65
N THR A 978 -15.64 -19.29 0.42
CA THR A 978 -15.93 -20.23 -0.68
C THR A 978 -17.37 -20.71 -0.60
N LYS A 979 -17.81 -21.17 0.59
CA LYS A 979 -19.19 -21.60 0.81
C LYS A 979 -20.21 -20.52 0.50
N ARG A 980 -20.01 -19.30 1.01
CA ARG A 980 -20.93 -18.17 0.78
C ARG A 980 -20.99 -17.78 -0.70
N TYR A 981 -19.85 -17.85 -1.37
CA TYR A 981 -19.74 -17.56 -2.79
C TYR A 981 -20.41 -18.64 -3.67
N GLU A 982 -20.31 -19.92 -3.29
CA GLU A 982 -21.04 -21.00 -3.95
C GLU A 982 -22.56 -20.84 -3.82
N GLU A 983 -23.05 -20.41 -2.65
CA GLU A 983 -24.48 -20.08 -2.47
C GLU A 983 -24.92 -18.91 -3.35
N LEU A 984 -24.09 -17.87 -3.50
CA LEU A 984 -24.33 -16.80 -4.47
C LEU A 984 -24.42 -17.36 -5.90
N LEU A 985 -23.44 -18.16 -6.32
CA LEU A 985 -23.39 -18.73 -7.67
C LEU A 985 -24.64 -19.56 -7.99
N LYS A 986 -25.08 -20.43 -7.07
CA LYS A 986 -26.31 -21.21 -7.22
C LYS A 986 -27.54 -20.33 -7.48
N ASN A 987 -27.57 -19.11 -6.93
CA ASN A 987 -28.67 -18.17 -7.11
C ASN A 987 -28.59 -17.38 -8.43
N LEU A 988 -27.44 -17.34 -9.13
CA LEU A 988 -27.28 -16.58 -10.39
C LEU A 988 -28.05 -17.18 -11.58
N LYS A 989 -28.54 -18.42 -11.46
CA LYS A 989 -29.37 -19.11 -12.45
C LYS A 989 -30.79 -18.51 -12.60
N SER A 990 -31.21 -17.66 -11.66
CA SER A 990 -32.56 -17.08 -11.63
C SER A 990 -32.97 -16.40 -12.94
N GLU A 991 -34.22 -16.62 -13.35
CA GLU A 991 -34.86 -15.90 -14.47
C GLU A 991 -35.11 -14.41 -14.15
N LYS A 992 -35.14 -14.02 -12.85
CA LYS A 992 -35.22 -12.61 -12.41
C LYS A 992 -33.91 -11.84 -12.64
N LEU A 993 -32.83 -12.52 -13.05
CA LEU A 993 -31.56 -11.90 -13.40
C LEU A 993 -31.32 -11.94 -14.90
N GLU A 994 -31.29 -10.78 -15.53
CA GLU A 994 -30.83 -10.63 -16.91
C GLU A 994 -29.31 -10.44 -16.94
N LEU A 995 -28.61 -11.27 -17.71
CA LEU A 995 -27.16 -11.14 -17.90
C LEU A 995 -26.88 -10.06 -18.94
N ILE A 996 -26.34 -8.92 -18.52
CA ILE A 996 -25.96 -7.82 -19.41
C ILE A 996 -24.66 -8.19 -20.16
N TYR A 997 -23.65 -8.60 -19.40
CA TYR A 997 -22.35 -8.98 -19.91
C TYR A 997 -21.58 -9.88 -18.92
N THR A 998 -20.77 -10.79 -19.45
CA THR A 998 -19.75 -11.54 -18.70
C THR A 998 -18.62 -11.89 -19.67
N ASP A 999 -17.39 -11.89 -19.17
CA ASP A 999 -16.24 -12.42 -19.90
C ASP A 999 -16.05 -13.93 -19.69
N SER A 1000 -16.88 -14.55 -18.83
CA SER A 1000 -16.90 -15.98 -18.60
C SER A 1000 -17.81 -16.70 -19.60
N ILE A 1001 -17.19 -17.35 -20.57
CA ILE A 1001 -17.90 -18.18 -21.55
C ILE A 1001 -18.64 -19.33 -20.84
N CYS A 1002 -18.03 -19.96 -19.83
CA CYS A 1002 -18.68 -21.02 -19.06
C CYS A 1002 -19.92 -20.51 -18.31
N LEU A 1003 -19.86 -19.36 -17.64
CA LEU A 1003 -21.03 -18.80 -16.95
C LEU A 1003 -22.14 -18.39 -17.92
N ARG A 1004 -21.77 -17.80 -19.08
CA ARG A 1004 -22.72 -17.46 -20.14
C ARG A 1004 -23.41 -18.72 -20.68
N PHE A 1005 -22.61 -19.75 -20.98
CA PHE A 1005 -23.09 -21.04 -21.46
C PHE A 1005 -24.01 -21.72 -20.44
N ALA A 1006 -23.59 -21.79 -19.17
CA ALA A 1006 -24.40 -22.35 -18.09
C ALA A 1006 -25.77 -21.66 -18.00
N LYS A 1007 -25.79 -20.33 -18.07
CA LYS A 1007 -27.04 -19.55 -17.97
C LYS A 1007 -27.95 -19.72 -19.18
N ASP A 1008 -27.39 -19.73 -20.39
CA ASP A 1008 -28.18 -19.94 -21.62
C ASP A 1008 -28.70 -21.38 -21.71
N LEU A 1009 -27.92 -22.37 -21.27
CA LEU A 1009 -28.32 -23.77 -21.21
C LEU A 1009 -29.42 -23.99 -20.15
N TYR A 1010 -29.28 -23.36 -18.97
CA TYR A 1010 -30.27 -23.46 -17.90
C TYR A 1010 -31.66 -22.96 -18.30
N LYS A 1011 -31.73 -21.92 -19.15
CA LYS A 1011 -33.01 -21.43 -19.71
C LYS A 1011 -33.75 -22.49 -20.53
N ILE A 1012 -33.04 -23.49 -21.04
CA ILE A 1012 -33.59 -24.57 -21.87
C ILE A 1012 -33.83 -25.81 -21.03
N GLU A 1013 -32.83 -26.26 -20.28
CA GLU A 1013 -32.86 -27.56 -19.58
C GLU A 1013 -33.42 -27.48 -18.15
N LYS A 1014 -33.35 -26.31 -17.50
CA LYS A 1014 -33.68 -26.10 -16.09
C LYS A 1014 -32.99 -27.10 -15.13
N ASN A 1015 -31.76 -27.51 -15.45
CA ASN A 1015 -30.98 -28.47 -14.66
C ASN A 1015 -29.95 -27.76 -13.75
N ASP A 1016 -30.17 -27.85 -12.44
CA ASP A 1016 -29.36 -27.20 -11.40
C ASP A 1016 -27.95 -27.78 -11.25
N GLU A 1017 -27.81 -29.09 -11.42
CA GLU A 1017 -26.54 -29.81 -11.31
C GLU A 1017 -25.63 -29.42 -12.48
N ASN A 1018 -26.17 -29.41 -13.70
CA ASN A 1018 -25.47 -28.96 -14.90
C ASN A 1018 -25.02 -27.50 -14.76
N PHE A 1019 -25.88 -26.60 -14.28
CA PHE A 1019 -25.51 -25.20 -14.07
C PHE A 1019 -24.33 -25.07 -13.11
N SER A 1020 -24.39 -25.76 -11.96
CA SER A 1020 -23.35 -25.68 -10.91
C SER A 1020 -22.01 -26.24 -11.40
N LYS A 1021 -22.05 -27.35 -12.15
CA LYS A 1021 -20.87 -27.98 -12.77
C LYS A 1021 -20.18 -27.05 -13.77
N ILE A 1022 -20.93 -26.32 -14.58
CA ILE A 1022 -20.39 -25.48 -15.67
C ILE A 1022 -19.98 -24.09 -15.17
N ALA A 1023 -20.79 -23.44 -14.31
CA ALA A 1023 -20.59 -22.04 -13.95
C ALA A 1023 -19.38 -21.79 -13.02
N SER A 1024 -18.95 -22.81 -12.26
CA SER A 1024 -18.03 -22.65 -11.11
C SER A 1024 -16.53 -22.81 -11.44
N ILE A 1025 -16.02 -22.24 -12.54
CA ILE A 1025 -14.63 -22.53 -12.98
C ILE A 1025 -13.51 -21.71 -12.30
N GLY A 1026 -13.85 -20.63 -11.59
CA GLY A 1026 -12.89 -19.59 -11.19
C GLY A 1026 -12.05 -19.87 -9.93
N PHE A 1027 -12.46 -20.82 -9.09
CA PHE A 1027 -11.91 -21.06 -7.74
C PHE A 1027 -11.95 -22.55 -7.39
N ASP A 1028 -11.19 -22.96 -6.37
CA ASP A 1028 -11.20 -24.33 -5.88
C ASP A 1028 -12.43 -24.54 -4.98
N SER A 1029 -13.17 -25.64 -5.18
CA SER A 1029 -14.30 -26.03 -4.30
C SER A 1029 -13.93 -27.23 -3.46
N PHE A 1030 -14.83 -27.60 -2.54
CA PHE A 1030 -14.67 -28.74 -1.66
C PHE A 1030 -15.92 -29.60 -1.74
N ASP A 1031 -15.74 -30.93 -1.84
CA ASP A 1031 -16.86 -31.86 -1.72
C ASP A 1031 -17.33 -31.99 -0.25
N GLU A 1032 -18.40 -32.73 -0.01
CA GLU A 1032 -18.95 -32.97 1.34
C GLU A 1032 -17.95 -33.64 2.31
N LYS A 1033 -16.89 -34.26 1.77
CA LYS A 1033 -15.81 -34.90 2.54
C LYS A 1033 -14.59 -33.97 2.68
N GLY A 1034 -14.68 -32.72 2.23
CA GLY A 1034 -13.62 -31.72 2.31
C GLY A 1034 -12.50 -31.91 1.27
N LYS A 1035 -12.69 -32.75 0.25
CA LYS A 1035 -11.69 -32.96 -0.80
C LYS A 1035 -11.77 -31.85 -1.85
N ILE A 1036 -10.59 -31.34 -2.22
CA ILE A 1036 -10.46 -30.26 -3.19
C ILE A 1036 -10.93 -30.71 -4.59
N ILE A 1037 -11.86 -29.96 -5.16
CA ILE A 1037 -12.22 -29.95 -6.57
C ILE A 1037 -11.48 -28.78 -7.22
N GLY A 1038 -10.33 -29.09 -7.82
CA GLY A 1038 -9.42 -28.07 -8.34
C GLY A 1038 -9.95 -27.36 -9.60
N ARG A 1039 -9.60 -26.08 -9.76
CA ARG A 1039 -9.97 -25.22 -10.91
C ARG A 1039 -9.74 -25.87 -12.28
N LYS A 1040 -8.60 -26.53 -12.48
CA LYS A 1040 -8.27 -27.19 -13.76
C LYS A 1040 -9.27 -28.28 -14.12
N LYS A 1041 -9.74 -29.04 -13.12
CA LYS A 1041 -10.75 -30.08 -13.32
C LYS A 1041 -12.08 -29.42 -13.72
N LYS A 1042 -12.55 -28.42 -12.99
CA LYS A 1042 -13.81 -27.73 -13.30
C LYS A 1042 -13.80 -27.06 -14.67
N LEU A 1043 -12.66 -26.49 -15.07
CA LEU A 1043 -12.50 -25.92 -16.42
C LEU A 1043 -12.62 -27.01 -17.49
N LEU A 1044 -12.05 -28.19 -17.25
CA LEU A 1044 -12.22 -29.34 -18.14
C LEU A 1044 -13.68 -29.81 -18.16
N ASP A 1045 -14.33 -29.91 -17.00
CA ASP A 1045 -15.75 -30.30 -16.89
C ASP A 1045 -16.65 -29.35 -17.71
N CYS A 1046 -16.45 -28.02 -17.64
CA CYS A 1046 -17.15 -27.06 -18.50
C CYS A 1046 -16.84 -27.29 -19.99
N SER A 1047 -15.57 -27.56 -20.32
CA SER A 1047 -15.12 -27.74 -21.70
C SER A 1047 -15.70 -29.01 -22.33
N GLU A 1048 -15.86 -30.08 -21.56
CA GLU A 1048 -16.53 -31.32 -21.98
C GLU A 1048 -18.00 -31.09 -22.31
N GLU A 1049 -18.72 -30.31 -21.49
CA GLU A 1049 -20.12 -29.97 -21.78
C GLU A 1049 -20.25 -29.07 -23.02
N ILE A 1050 -19.33 -28.11 -23.21
CA ILE A 1050 -19.29 -27.31 -24.44
C ILE A 1050 -19.04 -28.20 -25.66
N GLU A 1051 -18.05 -29.10 -25.60
CA GLU A 1051 -17.75 -30.04 -26.69
C GLU A 1051 -18.98 -30.88 -27.06
N LYS A 1052 -19.65 -31.43 -26.05
CA LYS A 1052 -20.86 -32.22 -26.23
C LYS A 1052 -21.97 -31.39 -26.90
N PHE A 1053 -22.20 -30.18 -26.41
CA PHE A 1053 -23.26 -29.30 -26.90
C PHE A 1053 -23.04 -28.84 -28.34
N VAL A 1054 -21.83 -28.41 -28.71
CA VAL A 1054 -21.53 -27.94 -30.08
C VAL A 1054 -21.56 -29.07 -31.13
N LYS A 1055 -21.48 -30.33 -30.68
CA LYS A 1055 -21.64 -31.53 -31.54
C LYS A 1055 -23.11 -31.87 -31.83
N THR A 1056 -24.03 -31.58 -30.90
CA THR A 1056 -25.42 -32.05 -30.97
C THR A 1056 -26.46 -30.96 -31.25
N ASP A 1057 -26.29 -29.72 -30.77
CA ASP A 1057 -27.43 -28.77 -30.66
C ASP A 1057 -27.06 -27.28 -30.90
N PHE A 1058 -26.16 -27.01 -31.85
CA PHE A 1058 -25.54 -25.69 -32.04
C PHE A 1058 -26.38 -24.66 -32.83
N ASP A 1059 -27.45 -25.04 -33.53
CA ASP A 1059 -28.10 -24.17 -34.54
C ASP A 1059 -29.00 -23.05 -33.97
N ARG A 1060 -29.04 -22.87 -32.65
CA ARG A 1060 -29.81 -21.78 -32.01
C ARG A 1060 -29.00 -20.48 -31.99
N LYS A 1061 -29.63 -19.37 -32.42
CA LYS A 1061 -29.03 -18.01 -32.43
C LYS A 1061 -28.42 -17.58 -31.09
N ILE A 1062 -28.89 -18.08 -29.95
CA ILE A 1062 -28.41 -17.67 -28.62
C ILE A 1062 -26.96 -18.14 -28.32
N PHE A 1063 -26.52 -19.26 -28.90
CA PHE A 1063 -25.19 -19.85 -28.65
C PHE A 1063 -24.12 -19.50 -29.69
N TYR A 1064 -24.34 -18.47 -30.52
CA TYR A 1064 -23.42 -18.10 -31.60
C TYR A 1064 -21.96 -17.87 -31.14
N TYR A 1065 -21.75 -17.47 -29.88
CA TYR A 1065 -20.43 -17.25 -29.31
C TYR A 1065 -19.62 -18.54 -29.12
N LEU A 1066 -20.25 -19.72 -29.17
CA LEU A 1066 -19.57 -21.01 -29.11
C LEU A 1066 -19.11 -21.52 -30.49
N LYS A 1067 -19.40 -20.79 -31.58
CA LYS A 1067 -19.09 -21.21 -32.96
C LYS A 1067 -17.62 -21.60 -33.16
N ASN A 1068 -16.73 -20.86 -32.50
CA ASN A 1068 -15.28 -21.04 -32.63
C ASN A 1068 -14.76 -22.32 -31.95
N TYR A 1069 -15.60 -23.03 -31.20
CA TYR A 1069 -15.25 -24.29 -30.53
C TYR A 1069 -15.80 -25.53 -31.25
N LYS A 1070 -16.50 -25.35 -32.38
CA LYS A 1070 -17.05 -26.46 -33.15
C LYS A 1070 -15.92 -27.34 -33.71
N GLY A 1071 -15.96 -28.63 -33.40
CA GLY A 1071 -14.94 -29.61 -33.83
C GLY A 1071 -13.67 -29.63 -32.98
N GLU A 1072 -13.60 -28.83 -31.90
CA GLU A 1072 -12.49 -28.86 -30.94
C GLU A 1072 -12.74 -29.91 -29.85
N SER A 1073 -11.66 -30.48 -29.30
CA SER A 1073 -11.74 -31.34 -28.12
C SER A 1073 -11.86 -30.51 -26.84
N ALA A 1074 -12.41 -31.07 -25.76
CA ALA A 1074 -12.53 -30.43 -24.46
C ALA A 1074 -11.19 -29.88 -23.95
N LYS A 1075 -10.09 -30.60 -24.19
CA LYS A 1075 -8.75 -30.14 -23.83
C LYS A 1075 -8.37 -28.85 -24.57
N ASN A 1076 -8.58 -28.80 -25.89
CA ASN A 1076 -8.31 -27.60 -26.69
C ASN A 1076 -9.22 -26.43 -26.29
N ILE A 1077 -10.48 -26.70 -26.00
CA ILE A 1077 -11.43 -25.70 -25.51
C ILE A 1077 -10.92 -25.11 -24.19
N SER A 1078 -10.51 -25.96 -23.23
CA SER A 1078 -10.02 -25.53 -21.92
C SER A 1078 -8.80 -24.59 -22.01
N GLU A 1079 -7.93 -24.78 -23.00
CA GLU A 1079 -6.75 -23.93 -23.23
C GLU A 1079 -7.12 -22.60 -23.94
N LYS A 1080 -8.20 -22.58 -24.73
CA LYS A 1080 -8.69 -21.42 -25.47
C LYS A 1080 -9.68 -20.54 -24.68
N LEU A 1081 -10.27 -21.05 -23.60
CA LEU A 1081 -11.22 -20.29 -22.78
C LEU A 1081 -10.50 -19.12 -22.07
N PRO A 1082 -11.05 -17.89 -22.14
CA PRO A 1082 -10.46 -16.75 -21.46
C PRO A 1082 -10.55 -16.92 -19.94
N LYS A 1083 -9.59 -16.33 -19.21
CA LYS A 1083 -9.68 -16.21 -17.76
C LYS A 1083 -10.89 -15.33 -17.42
N SER A 1084 -11.89 -15.91 -16.79
CA SER A 1084 -13.10 -15.22 -16.34
C SER A 1084 -12.78 -14.24 -15.21
N THR A 1085 -13.27 -13.02 -15.30
CA THR A 1085 -13.02 -11.98 -14.29
C THR A 1085 -14.30 -11.43 -13.68
N PHE A 1086 -15.39 -11.24 -14.42
CA PHE A 1086 -16.60 -10.65 -13.84
C PHE A 1086 -17.89 -10.95 -14.63
N ALA A 1087 -19.03 -10.75 -13.96
CA ALA A 1087 -20.35 -10.73 -14.55
C ALA A 1087 -21.17 -9.51 -14.09
N VAL A 1088 -22.00 -8.98 -14.98
CA VAL A 1088 -22.90 -7.84 -14.74
C VAL A 1088 -24.33 -8.28 -15.05
N TYR A 1089 -25.21 -8.14 -14.06
CA TYR A 1089 -26.62 -8.49 -14.16
C TYR A 1089 -27.53 -7.30 -13.90
N LYS A 1090 -28.70 -7.31 -14.56
CA LYS A 1090 -29.87 -6.48 -14.24
C LYS A 1090 -30.88 -7.31 -13.47
N ILE A 1091 -31.45 -6.74 -12.42
CA ILE A 1091 -32.45 -7.35 -11.55
C ILE A 1091 -33.83 -6.90 -12.05
N ASN A 1092 -34.66 -7.84 -12.47
CA ASN A 1092 -35.98 -7.59 -13.09
C ASN A 1092 -37.13 -7.52 -12.08
#